data_AF-A0A3D9GYN9-F1
#
_entry.id   AF-A0A3D9GYN9-F1
#
_cell.length_a   1.000
_cell.length_b   1.000
_cell.length_c   1.000
_cell.angle_alpha   90.00
_cell.angle_beta   90.00
_cell.angle_gamma   90.00
#
_symmetry.space_group_name_H-M   'P 1'
#
loop_
_entity.id
_entity.type
_entity.pdbx_description
1 polymer ?
#
loop_
_entity_poly.entity_id
_entity_poly.type
_entity_poly.pdbx_seq_one_letter_code
_entity_poly.pdbx_strand_id
1 'polypeptide(L)'
;MKLSRDWENQYVTQKNRYPMHEPYGAYETVEQALSGDRRRSKYVKSLNGMWKFKLFGSPEEVTNEFYSPDHDVSHWDNIPVPSHWELSGYGKPVYTNMLYPFVQKGEGSHHEIQLKKNEYILNPPHVPDSNLTGCYVRTFEVDEHFNARDIFIDFGGVESCFYLWLNGRQVGYSQDSKLNASFDITDYIQKGQNRIAVQVMRFGAGTYLEDQDYWHLSGIYRDVLIYAKPQMRIHDYKIETLFSGNYNNAELKVTVLPNNQANGYGEAHVRLSLYDSDQQLVTEFETPKFADCDFYLQEKYVAKVTKTISNPQLWSDENPYLYKLVLEMIDCSGNVIDIESANVGFREVNIDRKGVLRINGKRLIIRGTNLHAFCPETGRVVTIEYMREQIKVMKSLNINAVRTSHYPHAIEWYDLCDELGIYLVDEANIETHGLGGQLSASPEWTHAYIERATRMVLRDKNHPSIILWSLGNESGYGVNHAAMYGWIKEYDKTRYVQYESLSPPANISDIVAPMYPQKDWILDVMAESEDLHPFIMCEYAYAKSNSNGNFKEFWDLIHKFPRFQGGFIWDFQDKALVKHDKDGNKKYVYGGAFQEEVIDPAPDMCLNGIVFPDLTLKPAANEIKNVQSPIQMDYIPGNNSYRIYNHYTHRDLSHLNMVWELVCDGNVIESGSLPKYHTAPGSVGKLQTPYDSSKVSGEAFLNFYAYLDEDTFYSKKGTCIYACQIEIKDSVNKVHTGDIENDSLKYDETTNEIHIYNENTTVLFSKETAEFISVKYNNKNYFTGGTNNFYRPPTGIDAGIHLETSNYADEWQALGLHSNEKEIKNIRVFAAPAAVIIQVHCIYHGCIETKTNYTVGGKGIEITNTVVNNAKVDTLPRIGLSFKFSDAWKKLKWYGRGPWENYADRKSAAFVGVYESTVERQHVPYILPVECGGKEDVRYLYLSSNEQEVKVSAAGHFHFDIHEHSIEQYDNAAYEDELGNSDSVFLNIDYKHAGLGGDTGWTKNIHDPYQIKKGIYVYTVTIEIIS
;
A
#
# COMPACT_ATOMS: atom_id res chain seq x y z
N MET A 1 -35.16 -20.91 24.98
CA MET A 1 -33.87 -21.62 25.11
C MET A 1 -32.79 -20.56 25.11
N LYS A 2 -31.86 -20.54 26.09
CA LYS A 2 -30.65 -19.73 25.93
C LYS A 2 -29.90 -20.28 24.72
N LEU A 3 -29.55 -19.42 23.76
CA LEU A 3 -28.68 -19.80 22.64
C LEU A 3 -27.44 -20.50 23.23
N SER A 4 -27.02 -21.63 22.65
CA SER A 4 -25.66 -22.11 22.91
C SER A 4 -24.75 -20.98 22.44
N ARG A 5 -23.91 -20.40 23.31
CA ARG A 5 -23.02 -19.26 22.97
C ARG A 5 -21.96 -19.73 21.95
N ASP A 6 -22.37 -20.02 20.72
CA ASP A 6 -21.50 -20.58 19.67
C ASP A 6 -20.43 -19.58 19.26
N TRP A 7 -20.72 -18.29 19.41
CA TRP A 7 -19.77 -17.19 19.22
C TRP A 7 -18.69 -17.11 20.30
N GLU A 8 -18.72 -17.94 21.34
CA GLU A 8 -17.62 -18.11 22.31
C GLU A 8 -17.12 -19.55 22.33
N ASN A 9 -17.15 -20.23 21.18
CA ASN A 9 -16.72 -21.61 21.05
C ASN A 9 -15.87 -21.82 19.79
N GLN A 10 -14.57 -21.98 19.97
CA GLN A 10 -13.57 -22.22 18.91
C GLN A 10 -13.80 -23.55 18.15
N TYR A 11 -14.53 -24.50 18.74
CA TYR A 11 -14.87 -25.77 18.09
C TYR A 11 -16.11 -25.65 17.18
N VAL A 12 -16.86 -24.54 17.25
CA VAL A 12 -18.07 -24.31 16.46
C VAL A 12 -17.85 -23.09 15.59
N THR A 13 -17.21 -23.29 14.46
CA THR A 13 -16.98 -22.24 13.45
C THR A 13 -18.18 -22.06 12.51
N GLN A 14 -19.04 -23.06 12.40
CA GLN A 14 -20.27 -23.02 11.60
C GLN A 14 -21.31 -24.04 12.08
N LYS A 15 -22.58 -23.83 11.68
CA LYS A 15 -23.66 -24.84 11.72
C LYS A 15 -24.42 -24.79 10.41
N ASN A 16 -24.57 -25.94 9.75
CA ASN A 16 -25.28 -26.11 8.47
C ASN A 16 -24.75 -25.24 7.32
N ARG A 17 -23.51 -24.73 7.40
CA ARG A 17 -22.88 -24.04 6.26
C ARG A 17 -22.61 -25.05 5.16
N TYR A 18 -23.02 -24.71 3.94
CA TYR A 18 -22.76 -25.52 2.75
C TYR A 18 -21.24 -25.60 2.50
N PRO A 19 -20.69 -26.76 2.10
CA PRO A 19 -19.26 -26.90 1.84
C PRO A 19 -18.77 -25.86 0.82
N MET A 20 -17.54 -25.36 1.01
CA MET A 20 -16.95 -24.40 0.07
C MET A 20 -16.68 -25.05 -1.29
N HIS A 21 -16.95 -24.29 -2.34
CA HIS A 21 -16.79 -24.70 -3.73
C HIS A 21 -16.42 -23.47 -4.58
N GLU A 22 -16.10 -23.71 -5.86
CA GLU A 22 -15.96 -22.64 -6.84
C GLU A 22 -17.23 -21.76 -6.92
N PRO A 23 -17.13 -20.42 -6.96
CA PRO A 23 -18.30 -19.56 -7.14
C PRO A 23 -19.13 -19.94 -8.38
N TYR A 24 -20.39 -20.32 -8.17
CA TYR A 24 -21.28 -20.72 -9.27
C TYR A 24 -21.80 -19.55 -10.08
N GLY A 25 -21.98 -19.77 -11.39
CA GLY A 25 -22.79 -18.92 -12.26
C GLY A 25 -24.23 -19.42 -12.46
N ALA A 26 -24.49 -20.72 -12.22
CA ALA A 26 -25.80 -21.34 -12.43
C ALA A 26 -26.38 -21.03 -13.82
N TYR A 27 -25.55 -21.12 -14.86
CA TYR A 27 -25.89 -20.63 -16.20
C TYR A 27 -26.97 -21.48 -16.87
N GLU A 28 -27.75 -20.83 -17.73
CA GLU A 28 -28.79 -21.47 -18.55
C GLU A 28 -28.27 -21.87 -19.93
N THR A 29 -27.28 -21.14 -20.43
CA THR A 29 -26.74 -21.30 -21.78
C THR A 29 -25.22 -21.14 -21.79
N VAL A 30 -24.60 -21.72 -22.82
CA VAL A 30 -23.17 -21.51 -23.11
C VAL A 30 -22.85 -20.03 -23.31
N GLU A 31 -23.74 -19.23 -23.92
CA GLU A 31 -23.52 -17.79 -24.11
C GLU A 31 -23.38 -17.04 -22.77
N GLN A 32 -24.24 -17.37 -21.79
CA GLN A 32 -24.11 -16.79 -20.45
C GLN A 32 -22.81 -17.24 -19.78
N ALA A 33 -22.47 -18.53 -19.88
CA ALA A 33 -21.22 -19.09 -19.34
C ALA A 33 -19.98 -18.43 -19.96
N LEU A 34 -20.00 -18.14 -21.26
CA LEU A 34 -18.93 -17.42 -21.96
C LEU A 34 -18.73 -16.00 -21.44
N SER A 35 -19.81 -15.33 -21.03
CA SER A 35 -19.71 -13.97 -20.45
C SER A 35 -19.05 -13.95 -19.07
N GLY A 36 -19.11 -15.05 -18.32
CA GLY A 36 -18.58 -15.13 -16.94
C GLY A 36 -19.32 -14.30 -15.89
N ASP A 37 -20.41 -13.61 -16.28
CA ASP A 37 -21.22 -12.82 -15.35
C ASP A 37 -22.17 -13.74 -14.57
N ARG A 38 -21.75 -14.12 -13.35
CA ARG A 38 -22.55 -14.96 -12.44
C ARG A 38 -23.87 -14.33 -12.01
N ARG A 39 -24.13 -13.05 -12.29
CA ARG A 39 -25.39 -12.37 -11.96
C ARG A 39 -26.40 -12.41 -13.12
N ARG A 40 -25.99 -12.86 -14.31
CA ARG A 40 -26.82 -12.85 -15.53
C ARG A 40 -27.86 -13.97 -15.57
N SER A 41 -27.61 -15.09 -14.90
CA SER A 41 -28.54 -16.21 -14.88
C SER A 41 -29.84 -15.82 -14.18
N LYS A 42 -30.99 -16.19 -14.75
CA LYS A 42 -32.27 -16.00 -14.06
C LYS A 42 -32.35 -16.79 -12.75
N TYR A 43 -31.50 -17.80 -12.56
CA TYR A 43 -31.42 -18.59 -11.34
C TYR A 43 -30.60 -17.91 -10.23
N VAL A 44 -30.15 -16.68 -10.43
CA VAL A 44 -29.41 -15.89 -9.43
C VAL A 44 -30.18 -14.59 -9.16
N LYS A 45 -30.34 -14.26 -7.89
CA LYS A 45 -31.09 -13.08 -7.43
C LYS A 45 -30.33 -12.39 -6.30
N SER A 46 -30.06 -11.09 -6.47
CA SER A 46 -29.47 -10.30 -5.40
C SER A 46 -30.50 -9.93 -4.33
N LEU A 47 -30.10 -10.05 -3.07
CA LEU A 47 -30.78 -9.49 -1.91
C LEU A 47 -30.09 -8.22 -1.39
N ASN A 48 -29.23 -7.58 -2.19
CA ASN A 48 -28.72 -6.25 -1.86
C ASN A 48 -29.84 -5.20 -1.86
N GLY A 49 -29.63 -4.08 -1.20
CA GLY A 49 -30.59 -2.97 -1.05
C GLY A 49 -30.95 -2.71 0.41
N MET A 50 -32.11 -2.11 0.67
CA MET A 50 -32.50 -1.75 2.03
C MET A 50 -33.06 -2.93 2.81
N TRP A 51 -32.57 -3.11 4.04
CA TRP A 51 -33.05 -4.09 5.01
C TRP A 51 -33.53 -3.36 6.26
N LYS A 52 -34.48 -3.95 6.99
CA LYS A 52 -34.84 -3.48 8.33
C LYS A 52 -33.73 -3.79 9.30
N PHE A 53 -33.38 -2.84 10.15
CA PHE A 53 -32.22 -2.93 11.02
C PHE A 53 -32.48 -2.39 12.41
N LYS A 54 -31.93 -3.08 13.41
CA LYS A 54 -31.90 -2.61 14.80
C LYS A 54 -30.61 -3.08 15.47
N LEU A 55 -29.93 -2.16 16.15
CA LEU A 55 -28.74 -2.43 16.95
C LEU A 55 -29.13 -2.63 18.43
N PHE A 56 -28.57 -3.68 19.06
CA PHE A 56 -28.71 -4.00 20.47
C PHE A 56 -27.34 -3.90 21.18
N GLY A 57 -27.34 -3.70 22.50
CA GLY A 57 -26.11 -3.58 23.30
C GLY A 57 -25.36 -4.90 23.49
N SER A 58 -26.07 -6.03 23.42
CA SER A 58 -25.51 -7.38 23.56
C SER A 58 -26.34 -8.42 22.79
N PRO A 59 -25.79 -9.63 22.52
CA PRO A 59 -26.54 -10.73 21.96
C PRO A 59 -27.71 -11.17 22.85
N GLU A 60 -27.58 -11.05 24.17
CA GLU A 60 -28.58 -11.44 25.16
C GLU A 60 -29.78 -10.48 25.23
N GLU A 61 -29.61 -9.22 24.81
CA GLU A 61 -30.69 -8.23 24.70
C GLU A 61 -31.61 -8.47 23.49
N VAL A 62 -31.15 -9.24 22.51
CA VAL A 62 -31.96 -9.60 21.34
C VAL A 62 -33.12 -10.48 21.79
N THR A 63 -34.34 -9.97 21.63
CA THR A 63 -35.53 -10.73 22.03
C THR A 63 -35.71 -11.96 21.13
N ASN A 64 -36.10 -13.08 21.72
CA ASN A 64 -36.29 -14.37 21.03
C ASN A 64 -37.43 -14.37 19.97
N GLU A 65 -37.91 -13.22 19.53
CA GLU A 65 -39.06 -13.09 18.63
C GLU A 65 -38.74 -12.32 17.35
N PHE A 66 -37.61 -11.62 17.22
CA PHE A 66 -37.36 -10.79 16.04
C PHE A 66 -37.31 -11.59 14.72
N TYR A 67 -36.92 -12.87 14.78
CA TYR A 67 -36.90 -13.78 13.64
C TYR A 67 -38.28 -14.39 13.31
N SER A 68 -39.28 -14.24 14.19
CA SER A 68 -40.65 -14.74 13.97
C SER A 68 -41.30 -14.07 12.76
N PRO A 69 -42.06 -14.81 11.91
CA PRO A 69 -42.80 -14.24 10.78
C PRO A 69 -43.76 -13.11 11.17
N ASP A 70 -44.34 -13.19 12.37
CA ASP A 70 -45.37 -12.26 12.85
C ASP A 70 -44.80 -11.06 13.62
N HIS A 71 -43.48 -10.97 13.78
CA HIS A 71 -42.87 -9.87 14.53
C HIS A 71 -42.81 -8.59 13.70
N ASP A 72 -43.47 -7.54 14.20
CA ASP A 72 -43.55 -6.24 13.54
C ASP A 72 -42.23 -5.46 13.66
N VAL A 73 -41.53 -5.34 12.52
CA VAL A 73 -40.31 -4.55 12.36
C VAL A 73 -40.54 -3.26 11.57
N SER A 74 -41.80 -2.85 11.36
CA SER A 74 -42.12 -1.64 10.58
C SER A 74 -41.48 -0.37 11.15
N HIS A 75 -41.38 -0.31 12.47
CA HIS A 75 -40.77 0.77 13.26
C HIS A 75 -39.23 0.72 13.32
N TRP A 76 -38.60 -0.34 12.78
CA TRP A 76 -37.14 -0.42 12.70
C TRP A 76 -36.62 0.50 11.60
N ASP A 77 -35.38 0.94 11.78
CA ASP A 77 -34.65 1.71 10.78
C ASP A 77 -34.42 0.88 9.52
N ASN A 78 -33.99 1.55 8.45
CA ASN A 78 -33.54 0.89 7.23
C ASN A 78 -32.04 1.09 7.06
N ILE A 79 -31.30 0.03 6.76
CA ILE A 79 -29.86 0.07 6.46
C ILE A 79 -29.60 -0.51 5.06
N PRO A 80 -28.68 0.06 4.26
CA PRO A 80 -28.25 -0.57 3.04
C PRO A 80 -27.47 -1.86 3.33
N VAL A 81 -27.64 -2.87 2.48
CA VAL A 81 -26.81 -4.09 2.47
C VAL A 81 -26.28 -4.26 1.04
N PRO A 82 -24.96 -4.37 0.84
CA PRO A 82 -23.92 -4.39 1.87
C PRO A 82 -23.63 -3.03 2.53
N SER A 83 -23.26 -3.03 3.81
CA SER A 83 -22.70 -1.87 4.52
C SER A 83 -22.00 -2.28 5.82
N HIS A 84 -21.19 -1.36 6.36
CA HIS A 84 -20.82 -1.38 7.77
C HIS A 84 -21.77 -0.50 8.57
N TRP A 85 -22.26 -0.99 9.71
CA TRP A 85 -23.22 -0.21 10.50
C TRP A 85 -22.58 1.03 11.12
N GLU A 86 -21.26 1.00 11.39
CA GLU A 86 -20.51 2.12 11.94
C GLU A 86 -20.51 3.34 11.00
N LEU A 87 -20.40 3.07 9.71
CA LEU A 87 -20.45 4.10 8.67
C LEU A 87 -21.88 4.48 8.28
N SER A 88 -22.88 3.76 8.80
CA SER A 88 -24.30 4.08 8.67
C SER A 88 -24.87 4.81 9.90
N GLY A 89 -24.01 5.18 10.87
CA GLY A 89 -24.38 5.97 12.05
C GLY A 89 -24.65 5.17 13.33
N TYR A 90 -24.37 3.86 13.36
CA TYR A 90 -24.56 3.00 14.52
C TYR A 90 -23.24 2.56 15.14
N GLY A 91 -23.04 2.75 16.44
CA GLY A 91 -21.73 2.44 17.05
C GLY A 91 -20.62 3.35 16.52
N LYS A 92 -19.36 2.90 16.63
CA LYS A 92 -18.17 3.67 16.23
C LYS A 92 -17.14 2.76 15.56
N PRO A 93 -16.54 3.18 14.43
CA PRO A 93 -15.35 2.54 13.88
C PRO A 93 -14.25 2.47 14.95
N VAL A 94 -13.44 1.42 14.95
CA VAL A 94 -12.27 1.33 15.84
C VAL A 94 -11.05 1.02 14.99
N TYR A 95 -10.01 1.85 15.08
CA TYR A 95 -8.70 1.56 14.48
C TYR A 95 -7.73 1.13 15.57
N THR A 96 -7.09 -0.01 15.37
CA THR A 96 -6.04 -0.57 16.23
C THR A 96 -5.06 -1.37 15.40
N ASN A 97 -3.79 -1.36 15.80
CA ASN A 97 -2.73 -2.19 15.23
C ASN A 97 -2.67 -3.55 15.93
N MET A 98 -2.09 -3.62 17.14
CA MET A 98 -1.94 -4.88 17.91
C MET A 98 -2.98 -5.02 19.04
N LEU A 99 -3.69 -3.94 19.35
CA LEU A 99 -4.69 -3.98 20.42
C LEU A 99 -5.97 -4.59 19.87
N TYR A 100 -6.46 -5.65 20.49
CA TYR A 100 -7.79 -6.14 20.18
C TYR A 100 -8.85 -5.03 20.39
N PRO A 101 -9.89 -4.97 19.52
CA PRO A 101 -10.84 -3.84 19.44
C PRO A 101 -11.85 -3.75 20.58
N PHE A 102 -11.66 -4.49 21.67
CA PHE A 102 -12.54 -4.50 22.83
C PHE A 102 -11.85 -3.99 24.09
N VAL A 103 -12.64 -3.30 24.93
CA VAL A 103 -12.17 -2.71 26.19
C VAL A 103 -11.75 -3.80 27.18
N GLN A 104 -10.50 -3.70 27.67
CA GLN A 104 -10.01 -4.50 28.80
C GLN A 104 -10.49 -3.87 30.11
N LYS A 105 -11.27 -4.61 30.91
CA LYS A 105 -11.88 -4.13 32.15
C LYS A 105 -11.12 -4.58 33.40
N GLY A 106 -10.29 -5.61 33.28
CA GLY A 106 -9.61 -6.25 34.39
C GLY A 106 -10.54 -7.13 35.23
N GLU A 107 -10.59 -6.88 36.55
CA GLU A 107 -11.29 -7.75 37.50
C GLU A 107 -12.79 -7.90 37.19
N GLY A 108 -13.29 -9.13 37.18
CA GLY A 108 -14.72 -9.43 36.98
C GLY A 108 -15.16 -9.56 35.52
N SER A 109 -14.24 -9.40 34.57
CA SER A 109 -14.43 -9.70 33.15
C SER A 109 -14.22 -11.19 32.88
N HIS A 110 -15.08 -11.84 32.07
CA HIS A 110 -14.90 -13.26 31.70
C HIS A 110 -14.04 -13.46 30.45
N HIS A 111 -13.88 -12.42 29.63
CA HIS A 111 -12.95 -12.40 28.48
C HIS A 111 -11.51 -12.08 28.87
N GLU A 112 -11.23 -11.99 30.18
CA GLU A 112 -9.92 -11.74 30.75
C GLU A 112 -9.61 -12.75 31.88
N ILE A 113 -8.34 -13.09 32.03
CA ILE A 113 -7.83 -13.93 33.12
C ILE A 113 -6.70 -13.22 33.86
N GLN A 114 -6.75 -13.27 35.19
CA GLN A 114 -5.70 -12.70 36.04
C GLN A 114 -4.45 -13.60 36.01
N LEU A 115 -3.34 -13.10 35.48
CA LEU A 115 -2.05 -13.80 35.54
C LEU A 115 -1.36 -13.61 36.89
N LYS A 116 -1.33 -12.37 37.37
CA LYS A 116 -0.85 -11.99 38.70
C LYS A 116 -1.61 -10.76 39.19
N LYS A 117 -1.35 -10.35 40.43
CA LYS A 117 -2.04 -9.20 41.04
C LYS A 117 -1.96 -7.97 40.12
N ASN A 118 -3.12 -7.46 39.72
CA ASN A 118 -3.30 -6.31 38.82
C ASN A 118 -2.76 -6.49 37.38
N GLU A 119 -2.57 -7.72 36.90
CA GLU A 119 -2.22 -8.03 35.52
C GLU A 119 -3.25 -9.01 34.95
N TYR A 120 -3.92 -8.58 33.89
CA TYR A 120 -4.95 -9.35 33.19
C TYR A 120 -4.51 -9.53 31.74
N ILE A 121 -4.77 -10.71 31.19
CA ILE A 121 -4.61 -10.98 29.76
C ILE A 121 -5.95 -11.45 29.20
N LEU A 122 -6.06 -11.44 27.87
CA LEU A 122 -7.22 -11.96 27.18
C LEU A 122 -7.38 -13.47 27.42
N ASN A 123 -8.63 -13.92 27.46
CA ASN A 123 -9.02 -15.30 27.72
C ASN A 123 -9.82 -15.89 26.53
N PRO A 124 -9.16 -16.18 25.38
CA PRO A 124 -9.84 -16.82 24.25
C PRO A 124 -10.50 -18.15 24.67
N PRO A 125 -11.70 -18.49 24.17
CA PRO A 125 -12.45 -17.84 23.09
C PRO A 125 -13.49 -16.80 23.55
N HIS A 126 -13.43 -16.35 24.81
CA HIS A 126 -14.49 -15.51 25.41
C HIS A 126 -14.41 -14.06 24.92
N VAL A 127 -15.56 -13.40 24.69
CA VAL A 127 -15.64 -12.00 24.23
C VAL A 127 -16.46 -11.16 25.21
N PRO A 128 -16.38 -9.81 25.19
CA PRO A 128 -17.13 -8.99 26.14
C PRO A 128 -18.64 -9.25 26.11
N ASP A 129 -19.30 -9.19 27.27
CA ASP A 129 -20.78 -9.28 27.35
C ASP A 129 -21.45 -8.08 26.65
N SER A 130 -20.81 -6.90 26.71
CA SER A 130 -21.23 -5.72 25.94
C SER A 130 -20.71 -5.84 24.51
N ASN A 131 -21.47 -6.55 23.69
CA ASN A 131 -21.11 -6.89 22.31
C ASN A 131 -22.23 -6.46 21.37
N LEU A 132 -22.02 -5.30 20.73
CA LEU A 132 -23.01 -4.72 19.82
C LEU A 132 -23.51 -5.76 18.82
N THR A 133 -24.83 -5.91 18.75
CA THR A 133 -25.48 -6.96 17.96
C THR A 133 -26.49 -6.35 17.01
N GLY A 134 -26.22 -6.45 15.71
CA GLY A 134 -27.07 -5.93 14.63
C GLY A 134 -28.05 -7.00 14.15
N CYS A 135 -29.34 -6.73 14.26
CA CYS A 135 -30.39 -7.59 13.71
C CYS A 135 -30.92 -7.02 12.40
N TYR A 136 -30.87 -7.84 11.34
CA TYR A 136 -31.33 -7.49 10.00
C TYR A 136 -32.56 -8.32 9.65
N VAL A 137 -33.56 -7.70 9.01
CA VAL A 137 -34.76 -8.38 8.49
C VAL A 137 -35.07 -7.89 7.09
N ARG A 138 -35.35 -8.83 6.19
CA ARG A 138 -35.83 -8.53 4.83
C ARG A 138 -36.88 -9.53 4.39
N THR A 139 -37.77 -9.11 3.52
CA THR A 139 -38.66 -10.00 2.80
C THR A 139 -38.24 -10.11 1.33
N PHE A 140 -38.47 -11.26 0.74
CA PHE A 140 -38.24 -11.50 -0.67
C PHE A 140 -39.20 -12.57 -1.20
N GLU A 141 -39.39 -12.63 -2.51
CA GLU A 141 -40.13 -13.70 -3.16
C GLU A 141 -39.16 -14.59 -3.94
N VAL A 142 -39.41 -15.89 -3.90
CA VAL A 142 -38.72 -16.86 -4.75
C VAL A 142 -39.47 -16.95 -6.07
N ASP A 143 -38.76 -16.78 -7.18
CA ASP A 143 -39.37 -16.75 -8.50
C ASP A 143 -39.81 -18.17 -8.93
N GLU A 144 -40.90 -18.29 -9.70
CA GLU A 144 -41.50 -19.59 -10.03
C GLU A 144 -40.53 -20.55 -10.76
N HIS A 145 -39.55 -20.03 -11.50
CA HIS A 145 -38.56 -20.85 -12.18
C HIS A 145 -37.55 -21.52 -11.23
N PHE A 146 -37.50 -21.16 -9.94
CA PHE A 146 -36.69 -21.85 -8.93
C PHE A 146 -37.34 -23.16 -8.46
N ASN A 147 -38.60 -23.41 -8.82
CA ASN A 147 -39.32 -24.62 -8.42
C ASN A 147 -38.57 -25.90 -8.86
N ALA A 148 -38.59 -26.92 -7.98
CA ALA A 148 -37.91 -28.21 -8.16
C ALA A 148 -36.37 -28.16 -8.28
N ARG A 149 -35.76 -27.02 -7.90
CA ARG A 149 -34.32 -26.86 -7.74
C ARG A 149 -33.96 -26.74 -6.26
N ASP A 150 -32.70 -27.05 -5.94
CA ASP A 150 -32.14 -26.76 -4.63
C ASP A 150 -31.80 -25.26 -4.59
N ILE A 151 -32.24 -24.57 -3.53
CA ILE A 151 -32.10 -23.12 -3.38
C ILE A 151 -31.09 -22.83 -2.29
N PHE A 152 -30.11 -21.99 -2.62
CA PHE A 152 -29.05 -21.59 -1.71
C PHE A 152 -29.10 -20.09 -1.48
N ILE A 153 -28.73 -19.68 -0.27
CA ILE A 153 -28.39 -18.29 0.03
C ILE A 153 -26.91 -18.20 0.33
N ASP A 154 -26.24 -17.21 -0.26
CA ASP A 154 -24.82 -16.93 -0.08
C ASP A 154 -24.62 -15.53 0.49
N PHE A 155 -23.86 -15.45 1.57
CA PHE A 155 -23.36 -14.21 2.14
C PHE A 155 -21.89 -14.07 1.79
N GLY A 156 -21.54 -13.06 0.98
CA GLY A 156 -20.15 -12.85 0.54
C GLY A 156 -19.18 -12.47 1.66
N GLY A 157 -19.70 -11.96 2.78
CA GLY A 157 -18.91 -11.50 3.94
C GLY A 157 -19.79 -10.84 5.00
N VAL A 158 -19.68 -11.34 6.23
CA VAL A 158 -20.42 -10.84 7.41
C VAL A 158 -19.45 -10.77 8.57
N GLU A 159 -19.32 -9.60 9.21
CA GLU A 159 -18.34 -9.39 10.27
C GLU A 159 -18.99 -9.24 11.66
N SER A 160 -18.59 -10.01 12.68
CA SER A 160 -17.55 -11.10 12.65
C SER A 160 -18.16 -12.51 12.60
N CYS A 161 -19.39 -12.69 13.07
CA CYS A 161 -20.12 -13.95 13.05
C CYS A 161 -21.63 -13.70 13.07
N PHE A 162 -22.42 -14.68 12.63
CA PHE A 162 -23.87 -14.51 12.54
C PHE A 162 -24.69 -15.78 12.62
N TYR A 163 -25.93 -15.62 13.08
CA TYR A 163 -27.00 -16.62 12.96
C TYR A 163 -28.00 -16.24 11.87
N LEU A 164 -28.55 -17.26 11.20
CA LEU A 164 -29.51 -17.11 10.12
C LEU A 164 -30.83 -17.82 10.43
N TRP A 165 -31.94 -17.12 10.20
CA TRP A 165 -33.28 -17.68 10.21
C TRP A 165 -34.02 -17.34 8.91
N LEU A 166 -34.87 -18.28 8.49
CA LEU A 166 -35.78 -18.11 7.38
C LEU A 166 -37.17 -18.57 7.82
N ASN A 167 -38.17 -17.70 7.65
CA ASN A 167 -39.56 -17.94 8.05
C ASN A 167 -39.69 -18.43 9.50
N GLY A 168 -38.91 -17.84 10.42
CA GLY A 168 -38.90 -18.20 11.85
C GLY A 168 -38.10 -19.46 12.21
N ARG A 169 -37.59 -20.22 11.24
CA ARG A 169 -36.81 -21.43 11.45
C ARG A 169 -35.32 -21.13 11.33
N GLN A 170 -34.53 -21.59 12.31
CA GLN A 170 -33.08 -21.40 12.28
C GLN A 170 -32.46 -22.26 11.17
N VAL A 171 -31.71 -21.61 10.27
CA VAL A 171 -30.99 -22.25 9.17
C VAL A 171 -29.60 -22.66 9.64
N GLY A 172 -28.83 -21.73 10.21
CA GLY A 172 -27.42 -21.99 10.52
C GLY A 172 -26.70 -20.88 11.28
N TYR A 173 -25.38 -21.05 11.36
CA TYR A 173 -24.41 -20.16 12.00
C TYR A 173 -23.09 -20.16 11.22
N SER A 174 -22.35 -19.05 11.20
CA SER A 174 -21.04 -18.96 10.52
C SER A 174 -20.10 -17.95 11.17
N GLN A 175 -18.81 -18.28 11.17
CA GLN A 175 -17.66 -17.41 11.46
C GLN A 175 -16.75 -17.28 10.21
N ASP A 176 -15.66 -16.51 10.37
CA ASP A 176 -14.73 -16.06 9.33
C ASP A 176 -15.36 -15.02 8.40
N SER A 177 -15.02 -13.75 8.67
CA SER A 177 -15.67 -12.59 8.08
C SER A 177 -15.32 -12.35 6.61
N LYS A 178 -14.32 -13.05 6.07
CA LYS A 178 -13.69 -12.69 4.78
C LYS A 178 -13.93 -13.70 3.66
N LEU A 179 -14.65 -14.78 3.94
CA LEU A 179 -15.01 -15.82 2.98
C LEU A 179 -16.52 -16.10 2.99
N ASN A 180 -17.04 -16.48 1.82
CA ASN A 180 -18.46 -16.70 1.59
C ASN A 180 -19.07 -17.75 2.55
N ALA A 181 -20.29 -17.50 3.01
CA ALA A 181 -21.09 -18.43 3.80
C ALA A 181 -22.39 -18.75 3.06
N SER A 182 -22.40 -19.91 2.39
CA SER A 182 -23.57 -20.46 1.71
C SER A 182 -24.40 -21.39 2.62
N PHE A 183 -25.71 -21.41 2.47
CA PHE A 183 -26.63 -22.33 3.15
C PHE A 183 -27.67 -22.87 2.17
N ASP A 184 -27.94 -24.18 2.24
CA ASP A 184 -29.09 -24.77 1.56
C ASP A 184 -30.36 -24.39 2.33
N ILE A 185 -31.26 -23.66 1.66
CA ILE A 185 -32.51 -23.15 2.21
C ILE A 185 -33.74 -23.80 1.58
N THR A 186 -33.58 -24.84 0.78
CA THR A 186 -34.65 -25.50 0.01
C THR A 186 -35.84 -25.86 0.90
N ASP A 187 -35.59 -26.52 2.04
CA ASP A 187 -36.63 -26.96 2.97
C ASP A 187 -37.17 -25.86 3.91
N TYR A 188 -36.65 -24.63 3.79
CA TYR A 188 -37.03 -23.47 4.60
C TYR A 188 -37.90 -22.48 3.81
N ILE A 189 -37.85 -22.53 2.48
CA ILE A 189 -38.62 -21.68 1.60
C ILE A 189 -40.11 -22.05 1.65
N GLN A 190 -40.96 -21.03 1.62
CA GLN A 190 -42.41 -21.15 1.44
C GLN A 190 -42.85 -20.46 0.14
N LYS A 191 -44.04 -20.83 -0.34
CA LYS A 191 -44.62 -20.20 -1.54
C LYS A 191 -44.92 -18.72 -1.29
N GLY A 192 -44.54 -17.87 -2.24
CA GLY A 192 -44.76 -16.42 -2.16
C GLY A 192 -43.68 -15.72 -1.33
N GLN A 193 -44.12 -14.86 -0.41
CA GLN A 193 -43.21 -14.05 0.39
C GLN A 193 -42.50 -14.88 1.46
N ASN A 194 -41.18 -14.73 1.52
CA ASN A 194 -40.28 -15.31 2.50
C ASN A 194 -39.66 -14.19 3.34
N ARG A 195 -39.40 -14.47 4.62
CA ARG A 195 -38.79 -13.52 5.57
C ARG A 195 -37.46 -14.07 6.04
N ILE A 196 -36.39 -13.34 5.75
CA ILE A 196 -35.05 -13.61 6.27
C ILE A 196 -34.77 -12.74 7.49
N ALA A 197 -34.13 -13.32 8.50
CA ALA A 197 -33.65 -12.62 9.68
C ALA A 197 -32.21 -13.06 9.98
N VAL A 198 -31.34 -12.08 10.25
CA VAL A 198 -29.90 -12.31 10.51
C VAL A 198 -29.52 -11.57 11.79
N GLN A 199 -28.86 -12.27 12.71
CA GLN A 199 -28.28 -11.66 13.92
C GLN A 199 -26.77 -11.68 13.77
N VAL A 200 -26.16 -10.50 13.68
CA VAL A 200 -24.71 -10.32 13.51
C VAL A 200 -24.14 -9.77 14.80
N MET A 201 -23.14 -10.46 15.36
CA MET A 201 -22.43 -10.01 16.56
C MET A 201 -21.11 -9.34 16.15
N ARG A 202 -20.79 -8.21 16.79
CA ARG A 202 -19.52 -7.49 16.55
C ARG A 202 -18.32 -8.38 16.84
N PHE A 203 -18.34 -9.09 17.96
CA PHE A 203 -17.28 -9.98 18.39
C PHE A 203 -17.74 -11.43 18.52
N GLY A 204 -16.84 -12.36 18.20
CA GLY A 204 -16.96 -13.79 18.47
C GLY A 204 -15.58 -14.44 18.60
N ALA A 205 -15.53 -15.76 18.79
CA ALA A 205 -14.29 -16.51 18.95
C ALA A 205 -13.33 -16.27 17.77
N GLY A 206 -13.88 -16.16 16.56
CA GLY A 206 -13.14 -15.85 15.34
C GLY A 206 -12.47 -14.47 15.33
N THR A 207 -12.93 -13.50 16.15
CA THR A 207 -12.28 -12.19 16.30
C THR A 207 -10.83 -12.33 16.79
N TYR A 208 -10.52 -13.36 17.58
CA TYR A 208 -9.16 -13.65 18.01
C TYR A 208 -8.20 -14.01 16.86
N LEU A 209 -8.73 -14.35 15.68
CA LEU A 209 -8.00 -14.67 14.45
C LEU A 209 -8.09 -13.55 13.40
N GLU A 210 -8.68 -12.40 13.73
CA GLU A 210 -8.96 -11.28 12.83
C GLU A 210 -8.44 -9.95 13.41
N ASP A 211 -7.20 -10.01 13.92
CA ASP A 211 -6.49 -8.92 14.61
C ASP A 211 -5.53 -8.17 13.67
N GLN A 212 -5.98 -7.88 12.45
CA GLN A 212 -5.20 -7.10 11.48
C GLN A 212 -5.06 -5.63 11.87
N ASP A 213 -3.96 -4.99 11.46
CA ASP A 213 -3.76 -3.53 11.52
C ASP A 213 -4.72 -2.76 10.58
N TYR A 214 -5.97 -2.57 11.02
CA TYR A 214 -7.01 -1.94 10.20
C TYR A 214 -8.18 -1.35 11.02
N TRP A 215 -9.20 -0.84 10.30
CA TRP A 215 -10.47 -0.46 10.91
C TRP A 215 -11.34 -1.69 11.20
N HIS A 216 -11.60 -1.94 12.48
CA HIS A 216 -12.61 -2.88 12.97
C HIS A 216 -14.01 -2.30 12.80
N LEU A 217 -14.69 -2.79 11.78
CA LEU A 217 -16.08 -2.48 11.41
C LEU A 217 -16.92 -3.75 11.43
N SER A 218 -18.24 -3.63 11.37
CA SER A 218 -19.14 -4.77 11.54
C SER A 218 -20.33 -4.73 10.58
N GLY A 219 -20.99 -5.87 10.38
CA GLY A 219 -22.21 -5.96 9.58
C GLY A 219 -22.09 -6.84 8.35
N ILE A 220 -23.14 -6.83 7.53
CA ILE A 220 -23.20 -7.57 6.25
C ILE A 220 -22.57 -6.66 5.19
N TYR A 221 -21.27 -6.79 4.97
CA TYR A 221 -20.46 -5.81 4.23
C TYR A 221 -20.07 -6.28 2.81
N ARG A 222 -20.44 -7.50 2.43
CA ARG A 222 -20.42 -7.97 1.03
C ARG A 222 -21.80 -8.49 0.62
N ASP A 223 -21.94 -8.77 -0.66
CA ASP A 223 -23.21 -9.11 -1.29
C ASP A 223 -23.94 -10.29 -0.64
N VAL A 224 -25.27 -10.23 -0.69
CA VAL A 224 -26.15 -11.35 -0.35
C VAL A 224 -26.89 -11.79 -1.60
N LEU A 225 -26.69 -13.04 -2.01
CA LEU A 225 -27.28 -13.61 -3.22
C LEU A 225 -28.12 -14.84 -2.86
N ILE A 226 -29.19 -15.09 -3.61
CA ILE A 226 -29.86 -16.38 -3.67
C ILE A 226 -29.59 -16.96 -5.04
N TYR A 227 -29.27 -18.26 -5.11
CA TYR A 227 -29.20 -18.97 -6.38
C TYR A 227 -29.88 -20.35 -6.31
N ALA A 228 -30.30 -20.86 -7.47
CA ALA A 228 -30.97 -22.16 -7.59
C ALA A 228 -30.26 -23.11 -8.55
N LYS A 229 -29.88 -24.29 -8.05
CA LYS A 229 -29.17 -25.32 -8.81
C LYS A 229 -30.05 -26.56 -9.00
N PRO A 230 -29.90 -27.29 -10.11
CA PRO A 230 -30.58 -28.58 -10.25
C PRO A 230 -30.09 -29.57 -9.17
N GLN A 231 -30.91 -30.57 -8.83
CA GLN A 231 -30.50 -31.61 -7.88
C GLN A 231 -29.27 -32.36 -8.41
N MET A 232 -29.33 -32.86 -9.65
CA MET A 232 -28.16 -33.36 -10.35
C MET A 232 -27.39 -32.17 -10.94
N ARG A 233 -26.19 -31.92 -10.41
CA ARG A 233 -25.37 -30.73 -10.71
C ARG A 233 -23.88 -31.01 -10.62
N ILE A 234 -23.10 -30.08 -11.17
CA ILE A 234 -21.68 -29.93 -10.86
C ILE A 234 -21.59 -29.32 -9.46
N HIS A 235 -20.99 -30.04 -8.51
CA HIS A 235 -20.80 -29.56 -7.14
C HIS A 235 -19.51 -28.75 -7.00
N ASP A 236 -18.40 -29.20 -7.59
CA ASP A 236 -17.16 -28.42 -7.63
C ASP A 236 -16.30 -28.89 -8.80
N TYR A 237 -15.32 -28.07 -9.19
CA TYR A 237 -14.35 -28.44 -10.20
C TYR A 237 -13.00 -27.74 -9.98
N LYS A 238 -11.93 -28.45 -10.33
CA LYS A 238 -10.55 -27.96 -10.26
C LYS A 238 -9.89 -28.05 -11.63
N ILE A 239 -9.26 -26.96 -12.06
CA ILE A 239 -8.55 -26.83 -13.33
C ILE A 239 -7.05 -26.70 -13.05
N GLU A 240 -6.25 -27.49 -13.75
CA GLU A 240 -4.79 -27.47 -13.66
C GLU A 240 -4.21 -27.40 -15.08
N THR A 241 -3.26 -26.48 -15.30
CA THR A 241 -2.48 -26.40 -16.54
C THR A 241 -1.06 -26.89 -16.28
N LEU A 242 -0.69 -28.03 -16.85
CA LEU A 242 0.58 -28.70 -16.58
C LEU A 242 1.48 -28.69 -17.81
N PHE A 243 2.77 -28.45 -17.62
CA PHE A 243 3.77 -28.43 -18.69
C PHE A 243 4.81 -29.54 -18.47
N SER A 244 5.31 -30.12 -19.56
CA SER A 244 6.29 -31.23 -19.54
C SER A 244 7.57 -30.89 -20.30
N GLY A 245 8.10 -29.69 -20.06
CA GLY A 245 9.37 -29.23 -20.64
C GLY A 245 9.24 -27.89 -21.35
N ASN A 246 9.11 -27.89 -22.68
CA ASN A 246 8.92 -26.66 -23.45
C ASN A 246 7.46 -26.21 -23.44
N TYR A 247 7.21 -24.89 -23.42
CA TYR A 247 5.86 -24.29 -23.36
C TYR A 247 5.04 -24.44 -24.66
N ASN A 248 5.41 -25.36 -25.55
CA ASN A 248 4.70 -25.61 -26.81
C ASN A 248 3.50 -26.53 -26.63
N ASN A 249 3.38 -27.24 -25.51
CA ASN A 249 2.20 -28.05 -25.20
C ASN A 249 1.91 -27.95 -23.70
N ALA A 250 0.63 -27.88 -23.36
CA ALA A 250 0.14 -27.98 -21.99
C ALA A 250 -0.91 -29.08 -21.88
N GLU A 251 -0.96 -29.75 -20.74
CA GLU A 251 -2.07 -30.60 -20.35
C GLU A 251 -3.07 -29.75 -19.54
N LEU A 252 -4.27 -29.58 -20.09
CA LEU A 252 -5.43 -29.07 -19.36
C LEU A 252 -6.07 -30.25 -18.63
N LYS A 253 -5.85 -30.35 -17.32
CA LYS A 253 -6.42 -31.38 -16.47
C LYS A 253 -7.58 -30.79 -15.67
N VAL A 254 -8.73 -31.44 -15.73
CA VAL A 254 -9.94 -31.01 -15.04
C VAL A 254 -10.46 -32.14 -14.16
N THR A 255 -10.67 -31.82 -12.89
CA THR A 255 -11.33 -32.69 -11.90
C THR A 255 -12.71 -32.15 -11.64
N VAL A 256 -13.75 -32.98 -11.78
CA VAL A 256 -15.15 -32.59 -11.60
C VAL A 256 -15.81 -33.46 -10.55
N LEU A 257 -16.44 -32.81 -9.56
CA LEU A 257 -17.17 -33.44 -8.48
C LEU A 257 -18.68 -33.27 -8.73
N PRO A 258 -19.46 -34.35 -8.83
CA PRO A 258 -20.91 -34.25 -8.95
C PRO A 258 -21.58 -34.06 -7.58
N ASN A 259 -22.84 -33.58 -7.56
CA ASN A 259 -23.69 -33.84 -6.41
C ASN A 259 -24.03 -35.33 -6.34
N ASN A 260 -23.27 -36.07 -5.53
CA ASN A 260 -23.39 -37.52 -5.39
C ASN A 260 -24.62 -37.97 -4.58
N GLN A 261 -25.47 -37.05 -4.12
CA GLN A 261 -26.74 -37.35 -3.46
C GLN A 261 -27.93 -37.37 -4.44
N ALA A 262 -27.75 -36.88 -5.67
CA ALA A 262 -28.83 -36.79 -6.66
C ALA A 262 -29.13 -38.13 -7.32
N ASN A 263 -30.40 -38.48 -7.54
CA ASN A 263 -30.74 -39.73 -8.22
C ASN A 263 -30.22 -39.75 -9.67
N GLY A 264 -29.54 -40.84 -10.04
CA GLY A 264 -29.05 -41.05 -11.42
C GLY A 264 -27.74 -40.34 -11.76
N TYR A 265 -27.10 -39.63 -10.82
CA TYR A 265 -25.86 -38.88 -11.09
C TYR A 265 -24.73 -39.75 -11.65
N GLY A 266 -24.67 -41.03 -11.28
CA GLY A 266 -23.65 -41.97 -11.73
C GLY A 266 -23.62 -42.14 -13.26
N GLU A 267 -24.77 -42.04 -13.93
CA GLU A 267 -24.86 -42.18 -15.39
C GLU A 267 -24.58 -40.87 -16.15
N ALA A 268 -24.45 -39.75 -15.42
CA ALA A 268 -24.11 -38.47 -16.00
C ALA A 268 -22.59 -38.37 -16.28
N HIS A 269 -22.26 -37.46 -17.19
CA HIS A 269 -20.88 -37.05 -17.49
C HIS A 269 -20.87 -35.53 -17.76
N VAL A 270 -19.69 -34.95 -17.95
CA VAL A 270 -19.54 -33.53 -18.22
C VAL A 270 -18.82 -33.33 -19.55
N ARG A 271 -19.41 -32.51 -20.42
CA ARG A 271 -18.76 -31.98 -21.62
C ARG A 271 -18.03 -30.71 -21.26
N LEU A 272 -16.79 -30.61 -21.73
CA LEU A 272 -15.91 -29.47 -21.52
C LEU A 272 -15.52 -28.86 -22.84
N SER A 273 -15.80 -27.57 -22.98
CA SER A 273 -15.53 -26.80 -24.20
C SER A 273 -14.65 -25.60 -23.86
N LEU A 274 -13.43 -25.58 -24.42
CA LEU A 274 -12.46 -24.52 -24.22
C LEU A 274 -12.58 -23.52 -25.36
N TYR A 275 -12.77 -22.25 -25.03
CA TYR A 275 -12.90 -21.13 -25.96
C TYR A 275 -11.74 -20.16 -25.80
N ASP A 276 -11.30 -19.55 -26.90
CA ASP A 276 -10.32 -18.47 -26.88
C ASP A 276 -10.93 -17.11 -26.49
N SER A 277 -10.12 -16.05 -26.50
CA SER A 277 -10.55 -14.69 -26.14
C SER A 277 -11.59 -14.11 -27.10
N ASP A 278 -11.67 -14.61 -28.33
CA ASP A 278 -12.66 -14.24 -29.34
C ASP A 278 -13.91 -15.16 -29.30
N GLN A 279 -14.02 -15.96 -28.22
CA GLN A 279 -15.08 -16.94 -27.98
C GLN A 279 -15.19 -18.00 -29.08
N GLN A 280 -14.09 -18.30 -29.78
CA GLN A 280 -14.05 -19.41 -30.73
C GLN A 280 -13.66 -20.71 -30.03
N LEU A 281 -14.33 -21.80 -30.40
CA LEU A 281 -14.07 -23.12 -29.83
C LEU A 281 -12.67 -23.60 -30.23
N VAL A 282 -11.81 -23.80 -29.24
CA VAL A 282 -10.44 -24.33 -29.39
C VAL A 282 -10.48 -25.85 -29.39
N THR A 283 -11.17 -26.45 -28.43
CA THR A 283 -11.37 -27.90 -28.34
C THR A 283 -12.55 -28.25 -27.45
N GLU A 284 -13.12 -29.43 -27.69
CA GLU A 284 -14.12 -30.08 -26.85
C GLU A 284 -13.62 -31.47 -26.42
N PHE A 285 -14.01 -31.91 -25.24
CA PHE A 285 -13.77 -33.24 -24.69
C PHE A 285 -14.76 -33.55 -23.56
N GLU A 286 -14.87 -34.82 -23.15
CA GLU A 286 -15.87 -35.26 -22.18
C GLU A 286 -15.21 -36.07 -21.06
N THR A 287 -15.77 -36.00 -19.86
CA THR A 287 -15.40 -36.90 -18.77
C THR A 287 -15.94 -38.31 -19.02
N PRO A 288 -15.36 -39.34 -18.37
CA PRO A 288 -16.09 -40.60 -18.16
C PRO A 288 -17.39 -40.34 -17.39
N LYS A 289 -18.31 -41.31 -17.42
CA LYS A 289 -19.47 -41.30 -16.53
C LYS A 289 -19.00 -41.43 -15.08
N PHE A 290 -19.69 -40.78 -14.15
CA PHE A 290 -19.29 -40.82 -12.75
C PHE A 290 -19.28 -42.24 -12.16
N ALA A 291 -20.20 -43.12 -12.58
CA ALA A 291 -20.25 -44.52 -12.17
C ALA A 291 -19.01 -45.33 -12.60
N ASP A 292 -18.32 -44.92 -13.66
CA ASP A 292 -17.10 -45.55 -14.15
C ASP A 292 -15.85 -45.03 -13.39
N CYS A 293 -16.01 -44.04 -12.50
CA CYS A 293 -14.92 -43.43 -11.72
C CYS A 293 -14.80 -44.03 -10.29
N ASP A 294 -15.17 -45.29 -10.08
CA ASP A 294 -14.93 -46.00 -8.81
C ASP A 294 -13.60 -46.77 -8.86
N PHE A 295 -12.62 -46.33 -8.09
CA PHE A 295 -11.31 -46.99 -8.00
C PHE A 295 -10.90 -47.23 -6.55
N TYR A 296 -10.35 -48.42 -6.28
CA TYR A 296 -9.87 -48.79 -4.94
C TYR A 296 -8.83 -47.77 -4.45
N LEU A 297 -9.09 -47.16 -3.28
CA LEU A 297 -8.28 -46.12 -2.62
C LEU A 297 -8.31 -44.71 -3.26
N GLN A 298 -9.27 -44.40 -4.13
CA GLN A 298 -9.49 -43.03 -4.62
C GLN A 298 -10.85 -42.48 -4.19
N GLU A 299 -11.04 -41.16 -4.29
CA GLU A 299 -12.35 -40.54 -4.15
C GLU A 299 -13.31 -41.13 -5.18
N LYS A 300 -14.37 -41.76 -4.69
CA LYS A 300 -15.35 -42.43 -5.55
C LYS A 300 -16.16 -41.40 -6.33
N TYR A 301 -16.43 -41.71 -7.59
CA TYR A 301 -17.34 -40.94 -8.44
C TYR A 301 -16.88 -39.50 -8.71
N VAL A 302 -15.57 -39.24 -8.64
CA VAL A 302 -14.93 -37.98 -9.06
C VAL A 302 -14.34 -38.19 -10.44
N ALA A 303 -14.80 -37.42 -11.41
CA ALA A 303 -14.33 -37.56 -12.78
C ALA A 303 -13.06 -36.73 -13.01
N LYS A 304 -12.04 -37.35 -13.60
CA LYS A 304 -10.77 -36.69 -13.97
C LYS A 304 -10.53 -36.89 -15.45
N VAL A 305 -10.26 -35.80 -16.16
CA VAL A 305 -9.99 -35.82 -17.60
C VAL A 305 -8.83 -34.89 -17.92
N THR A 306 -8.04 -35.26 -18.92
CA THR A 306 -6.88 -34.47 -19.38
C THR A 306 -6.95 -34.29 -20.89
N LYS A 307 -6.71 -33.07 -21.35
CA LYS A 307 -6.63 -32.71 -22.76
C LYS A 307 -5.32 -31.98 -23.05
N THR A 308 -4.58 -32.44 -24.05
CA THR A 308 -3.40 -31.73 -24.53
C THR A 308 -3.80 -30.55 -25.41
N ILE A 309 -3.27 -29.37 -25.11
CA ILE A 309 -3.41 -28.12 -25.85
C ILE A 309 -2.05 -27.78 -26.47
N SER A 310 -2.00 -27.65 -27.79
CA SER A 310 -0.78 -27.30 -28.51
C SER A 310 -0.67 -25.78 -28.68
N ASN A 311 0.53 -25.27 -28.42
CA ASN A 311 0.92 -23.87 -28.45
C ASN A 311 -0.08 -22.95 -27.73
N PRO A 312 -0.40 -23.21 -26.44
CA PRO A 312 -1.31 -22.35 -25.70
C PRO A 312 -0.73 -20.93 -25.59
N GLN A 313 -1.58 -19.92 -25.68
CA GLN A 313 -1.21 -18.57 -25.30
C GLN A 313 -1.03 -18.51 -23.79
N LEU A 314 0.14 -18.05 -23.34
CA LEU A 314 0.49 -18.05 -21.92
C LEU A 314 -0.07 -16.80 -21.23
N TRP A 315 -0.54 -17.01 -20.00
CA TRP A 315 -0.97 -15.94 -19.10
C TRP A 315 0.22 -15.39 -18.29
N SER A 316 0.29 -14.07 -18.15
CA SER A 316 1.22 -13.32 -17.29
C SER A 316 0.68 -11.92 -16.98
N ASP A 317 1.33 -11.16 -16.08
CA ASP A 317 0.99 -9.76 -15.81
C ASP A 317 1.16 -8.84 -17.04
N GLU A 318 1.99 -9.25 -17.99
CA GLU A 318 2.32 -8.50 -19.20
C GLU A 318 1.39 -8.84 -20.37
N ASN A 319 0.86 -10.06 -20.37
CA ASN A 319 -0.07 -10.59 -21.37
C ASN A 319 -1.10 -11.50 -20.65
N PRO A 320 -2.17 -10.92 -20.09
CA PRO A 320 -3.18 -11.65 -19.32
C PRO A 320 -4.16 -12.41 -20.24
N TYR A 321 -3.64 -13.28 -21.12
CA TYR A 321 -4.46 -14.03 -22.05
C TYR A 321 -5.30 -15.06 -21.30
N LEU A 322 -6.63 -14.98 -21.44
CA LEU A 322 -7.58 -15.90 -20.82
C LEU A 322 -8.35 -16.69 -21.88
N TYR A 323 -8.39 -17.99 -21.69
CA TYR A 323 -9.38 -18.86 -22.29
C TYR A 323 -10.60 -18.94 -21.37
N LYS A 324 -11.73 -19.41 -21.90
CA LYS A 324 -12.91 -19.76 -21.11
C LYS A 324 -13.19 -21.25 -21.23
N LEU A 325 -13.26 -21.96 -20.10
CA LEU A 325 -13.71 -23.34 -20.06
C LEU A 325 -15.18 -23.37 -19.64
N VAL A 326 -16.05 -23.91 -20.49
CA VAL A 326 -17.46 -24.15 -20.19
C VAL A 326 -17.64 -25.63 -19.86
N LEU A 327 -18.35 -25.92 -18.78
CA LEU A 327 -18.65 -27.26 -18.29
C LEU A 327 -20.16 -27.48 -18.37
N GLU A 328 -20.60 -28.45 -19.18
CA GLU A 328 -22.00 -28.83 -19.34
C GLU A 328 -22.22 -30.25 -18.78
N MET A 329 -23.00 -30.39 -17.71
CA MET A 329 -23.36 -31.70 -17.19
C MET A 329 -24.48 -32.30 -18.04
N ILE A 330 -24.29 -33.52 -18.51
CA ILE A 330 -25.19 -34.24 -19.41
C ILE A 330 -25.72 -35.49 -18.72
N ASP A 331 -27.05 -35.63 -18.68
CA ASP A 331 -27.74 -36.78 -18.07
C ASP A 331 -27.71 -38.04 -18.96
N CYS A 332 -28.28 -39.15 -18.45
CA CYS A 332 -28.34 -40.42 -19.18
C CYS A 332 -29.23 -40.40 -20.44
N SER A 333 -30.07 -39.37 -20.59
CA SER A 333 -30.93 -39.15 -21.76
C SER A 333 -30.30 -38.19 -22.78
N GLY A 334 -29.12 -37.64 -22.50
CA GLY A 334 -28.40 -36.71 -23.37
C GLY A 334 -28.80 -35.24 -23.18
N ASN A 335 -29.52 -34.89 -22.12
CA ASN A 335 -29.90 -33.50 -21.85
C ASN A 335 -28.81 -32.77 -21.06
N VAL A 336 -28.55 -31.51 -21.41
CA VAL A 336 -27.75 -30.61 -20.57
C VAL A 336 -28.59 -30.15 -19.39
N ILE A 337 -28.14 -30.44 -18.18
CA ILE A 337 -28.89 -30.20 -16.94
C ILE A 337 -28.30 -29.07 -16.10
N ASP A 338 -26.99 -28.84 -16.19
CA ASP A 338 -26.26 -27.85 -15.41
C ASP A 338 -25.07 -27.30 -16.21
N ILE A 339 -24.82 -25.99 -16.10
CA ILE A 339 -23.74 -25.31 -16.84
C ILE A 339 -22.95 -24.41 -15.89
N GLU A 340 -21.63 -24.56 -15.90
CA GLU A 340 -20.68 -23.72 -15.18
C GLU A 340 -19.52 -23.29 -16.09
N SER A 341 -18.70 -22.35 -15.62
CA SER A 341 -17.52 -21.91 -16.38
C SER A 341 -16.43 -21.31 -15.51
N ALA A 342 -15.19 -21.38 -15.97
CA ALA A 342 -14.08 -20.64 -15.37
C ALA A 342 -13.13 -20.06 -16.42
N ASN A 343 -12.44 -18.99 -16.03
CA ASN A 343 -11.30 -18.48 -16.77
C ASN A 343 -10.14 -19.47 -16.66
N VAL A 344 -9.39 -19.63 -17.75
CA VAL A 344 -8.19 -20.48 -17.79
C VAL A 344 -7.04 -19.68 -18.37
N GLY A 345 -6.05 -19.37 -17.53
CA GLY A 345 -4.76 -18.83 -17.94
C GLY A 345 -3.71 -19.93 -17.95
N PHE A 346 -3.17 -20.28 -19.11
CA PHE A 346 -2.09 -21.26 -19.19
C PHE A 346 -0.81 -20.65 -18.65
N ARG A 347 -0.37 -21.10 -17.47
CA ARG A 347 0.85 -20.60 -16.84
C ARG A 347 1.45 -21.66 -15.92
N GLU A 348 2.75 -21.56 -15.69
CA GLU A 348 3.48 -22.42 -14.75
C GLU A 348 4.23 -21.57 -13.73
N VAL A 349 4.07 -21.90 -12.45
CA VAL A 349 4.89 -21.37 -11.36
C VAL A 349 5.82 -22.48 -10.87
N ASN A 350 7.13 -22.26 -10.90
CA ASN A 350 8.10 -23.24 -10.42
C ASN A 350 9.30 -22.58 -9.72
N ILE A 351 9.85 -23.24 -8.70
CA ILE A 351 11.13 -22.87 -8.09
C ILE A 351 12.21 -23.75 -8.71
N ASP A 352 13.25 -23.13 -9.29
CA ASP A 352 14.38 -23.88 -9.83
C ASP A 352 15.38 -24.34 -8.76
N ARG A 353 16.31 -25.22 -9.13
CA ARG A 353 17.35 -25.76 -8.23
C ARG A 353 18.28 -24.73 -7.59
N LYS A 354 18.23 -23.46 -8.01
CA LYS A 354 19.02 -22.36 -7.45
C LYS A 354 18.18 -21.44 -6.55
N GLY A 355 16.93 -21.81 -6.27
CA GLY A 355 16.06 -21.01 -5.44
C GLY A 355 15.35 -19.88 -6.14
N VAL A 356 15.28 -19.90 -7.47
CA VAL A 356 14.62 -18.82 -8.22
C VAL A 356 13.20 -19.25 -8.58
N LEU A 357 12.22 -18.54 -8.03
CA LEU A 357 10.82 -18.62 -8.43
C LEU A 357 10.67 -18.09 -9.86
N ARG A 358 9.95 -18.83 -10.69
CA ARG A 358 9.79 -18.54 -12.11
C ARG A 358 8.32 -18.56 -12.49
N ILE A 359 7.98 -17.71 -13.45
CA ILE A 359 6.71 -17.73 -14.16
C ILE A 359 7.02 -18.08 -15.62
N ASN A 360 6.43 -19.16 -16.13
CA ASN A 360 6.65 -19.65 -17.50
C ASN A 360 8.16 -19.77 -17.84
N GLY A 361 8.94 -20.25 -16.88
CA GLY A 361 10.38 -20.52 -17.03
C GLY A 361 11.27 -19.27 -16.96
N LYS A 362 10.69 -18.08 -16.75
CA LYS A 362 11.40 -16.81 -16.60
C LYS A 362 11.50 -16.42 -15.14
N ARG A 363 12.63 -15.82 -14.72
CA ARG A 363 12.80 -15.30 -13.35
C ARG A 363 11.70 -14.28 -13.08
N LEU A 364 10.91 -14.52 -12.02
CA LEU A 364 9.90 -13.57 -11.58
C LEU A 364 10.56 -12.46 -10.76
N ILE A 365 10.18 -11.21 -11.00
CA ILE A 365 10.53 -10.07 -10.14
C ILE A 365 9.21 -9.46 -9.68
N ILE A 366 8.98 -9.50 -8.38
CA ILE A 366 7.79 -8.99 -7.70
C ILE A 366 7.98 -7.48 -7.50
N ARG A 367 7.18 -6.69 -8.22
CA ARG A 367 6.96 -5.26 -8.04
C ARG A 367 5.62 -5.13 -7.33
N GLY A 368 5.61 -5.54 -6.06
CA GLY A 368 4.38 -5.79 -5.32
C GLY A 368 3.96 -4.64 -4.41
N THR A 369 2.70 -4.65 -4.01
CA THR A 369 2.17 -3.85 -2.89
C THR A 369 1.19 -4.67 -2.05
N ASN A 370 1.15 -4.41 -0.76
CA ASN A 370 0.09 -4.91 0.13
C ASN A 370 -1.17 -4.08 -0.09
N LEU A 371 -2.33 -4.73 -0.10
CA LEU A 371 -3.62 -4.06 -0.27
C LEU A 371 -4.62 -4.60 0.74
N HIS A 372 -5.10 -3.73 1.63
CA HIS A 372 -6.36 -3.94 2.30
C HIS A 372 -7.54 -3.61 1.37
N ALA A 373 -8.58 -4.44 1.38
CA ALA A 373 -9.84 -4.11 0.69
C ALA A 373 -10.54 -2.93 1.39
N PHE A 374 -10.19 -1.71 1.01
CA PHE A 374 -10.61 -0.47 1.66
C PHE A 374 -11.07 0.59 0.66
N CYS A 375 -12.10 1.34 1.06
CA CYS A 375 -12.62 2.53 0.41
C CYS A 375 -12.89 3.58 1.50
N PRO A 376 -12.41 4.84 1.37
CA PRO A 376 -12.51 5.84 2.44
C PRO A 376 -13.95 6.14 2.88
N GLU A 377 -14.89 6.11 1.94
CA GLU A 377 -16.30 6.42 2.20
C GLU A 377 -17.07 5.25 2.81
N THR A 378 -16.74 4.02 2.42
CA THR A 378 -17.58 2.83 2.69
C THR A 378 -16.85 1.74 3.48
N GLY A 379 -15.63 2.01 3.97
CA GLY A 379 -14.82 1.05 4.70
C GLY A 379 -14.44 -0.11 3.81
N ARG A 380 -14.82 -1.34 4.17
CA ARG A 380 -14.45 -2.55 3.40
C ARG A 380 -15.51 -2.97 2.37
N VAL A 381 -16.52 -2.12 2.12
CA VAL A 381 -17.45 -2.30 1.00
C VAL A 381 -16.86 -1.65 -0.25
N VAL A 382 -16.06 -2.41 -0.99
CA VAL A 382 -15.34 -1.90 -2.18
C VAL A 382 -16.10 -2.30 -3.45
N THR A 383 -16.36 -1.34 -4.33
CA THR A 383 -17.04 -1.60 -5.62
C THR A 383 -16.06 -2.13 -6.67
N ILE A 384 -16.59 -2.84 -7.66
CA ILE A 384 -15.79 -3.35 -8.80
C ILE A 384 -15.12 -2.18 -9.55
N GLU A 385 -15.84 -1.07 -9.70
CA GLU A 385 -15.31 0.13 -10.36
C GLU A 385 -14.11 0.69 -9.59
N TYR A 386 -14.19 0.74 -8.26
CA TYR A 386 -13.08 1.22 -7.44
C TYR A 386 -11.89 0.26 -7.47
N MET A 387 -12.13 -1.06 -7.43
CA MET A 387 -11.07 -2.06 -7.61
C MET A 387 -10.35 -1.90 -8.96
N ARG A 388 -11.09 -1.64 -10.05
CA ARG A 388 -10.49 -1.39 -11.38
C ARG A 388 -9.64 -0.11 -11.38
N GLU A 389 -10.09 0.96 -10.72
CA GLU A 389 -9.30 2.19 -10.59
C GLU A 389 -8.04 1.97 -9.74
N GLN A 390 -8.11 1.21 -8.64
CA GLN A 390 -6.93 0.80 -7.86
C GLN A 390 -5.92 0.04 -8.73
N ILE A 391 -6.35 -0.99 -9.48
CA ILE A 391 -5.48 -1.76 -10.39
C ILE A 391 -4.86 -0.86 -11.47
N LYS A 392 -5.64 0.07 -12.03
CA LYS A 392 -5.16 1.03 -13.02
C LYS A 392 -4.06 1.94 -12.45
N VAL A 393 -4.23 2.47 -11.25
CA VAL A 393 -3.19 3.25 -10.56
C VAL A 393 -1.96 2.39 -10.30
N MET A 394 -2.12 1.16 -9.79
CA MET A 394 -1.01 0.22 -9.58
C MET A 394 -0.19 -0.01 -10.85
N LYS A 395 -0.84 -0.35 -11.97
CA LYS A 395 -0.14 -0.59 -13.25
C LYS A 395 0.55 0.67 -13.77
N SER A 396 -0.01 1.86 -13.54
CA SER A 396 0.62 3.14 -13.89
C SER A 396 1.91 3.43 -13.09
N LEU A 397 2.05 2.80 -11.91
CA LEU A 397 3.23 2.83 -11.05
C LEU A 397 4.19 1.66 -11.30
N ASN A 398 4.01 0.89 -12.38
CA ASN A 398 4.80 -0.32 -12.70
C ASN A 398 4.63 -1.49 -11.71
N ILE A 399 3.59 -1.49 -10.87
CA ILE A 399 3.25 -2.60 -9.97
C ILE A 399 2.70 -3.77 -10.79
N ASN A 400 3.13 -4.99 -10.46
CA ASN A 400 2.67 -6.22 -11.13
C ASN A 400 2.09 -7.28 -10.19
N ALA A 401 2.15 -7.05 -8.87
CA ALA A 401 1.68 -8.02 -7.89
C ALA A 401 0.98 -7.35 -6.72
N VAL A 402 0.00 -8.04 -6.13
CA VAL A 402 -0.68 -7.63 -4.91
C VAL A 402 -0.68 -8.80 -3.91
N ARG A 403 -0.39 -8.51 -2.65
CA ARG A 403 -0.67 -9.40 -1.52
C ARG A 403 -1.97 -8.94 -0.88
N THR A 404 -2.93 -9.84 -0.70
CA THR A 404 -4.24 -9.55 -0.11
C THR A 404 -4.14 -9.47 1.41
N SER A 405 -3.47 -8.43 1.90
CA SER A 405 -3.18 -8.22 3.33
C SER A 405 -4.47 -7.96 4.14
N HIS A 406 -4.87 -8.80 5.08
CA HIS A 406 -4.36 -10.13 5.43
C HIS A 406 -5.51 -11.14 5.46
N TYR A 407 -6.22 -11.22 4.33
CA TYR A 407 -7.42 -12.04 4.19
C TYR A 407 -7.87 -12.14 2.72
N PRO A 408 -8.71 -13.14 2.39
CA PRO A 408 -9.25 -13.25 1.05
C PRO A 408 -10.19 -12.06 0.71
N HIS A 409 -10.02 -11.49 -0.47
CA HIS A 409 -10.83 -10.39 -0.96
C HIS A 409 -12.20 -10.88 -1.50
N ALA A 410 -13.02 -9.96 -2.00
CA ALA A 410 -14.24 -10.31 -2.73
C ALA A 410 -13.89 -11.05 -4.02
N ILE A 411 -14.77 -11.95 -4.48
CA ILE A 411 -14.53 -12.81 -5.67
C ILE A 411 -14.17 -11.97 -6.89
N GLU A 412 -14.83 -10.83 -7.06
CA GLU A 412 -14.61 -9.92 -8.18
C GLU A 412 -13.18 -9.36 -8.26
N TRP A 413 -12.45 -9.28 -7.14
CA TRP A 413 -11.05 -8.85 -7.13
C TRP A 413 -10.15 -9.80 -7.94
N TYR A 414 -10.37 -11.11 -7.79
CA TYR A 414 -9.57 -12.14 -8.45
C TYR A 414 -9.89 -12.21 -9.94
N ASP A 415 -11.17 -12.09 -10.31
CA ASP A 415 -11.59 -11.98 -11.71
C ASP A 415 -10.94 -10.78 -12.40
N LEU A 416 -10.89 -9.63 -11.72
CA LEU A 416 -10.21 -8.44 -12.24
C LEU A 416 -8.69 -8.63 -12.36
N CYS A 417 -8.05 -9.30 -11.41
CA CYS A 417 -6.61 -9.57 -11.47
C CYS A 417 -6.25 -10.54 -12.61
N ASP A 418 -7.11 -11.54 -12.87
CA ASP A 418 -6.98 -12.43 -14.01
C ASP A 418 -7.09 -11.64 -15.34
N GLU A 419 -8.10 -10.77 -15.46
CA GLU A 419 -8.38 -9.96 -16.67
C GLU A 419 -7.30 -8.90 -16.92
N LEU A 420 -6.88 -8.20 -15.87
CA LEU A 420 -6.04 -7.00 -15.96
C LEU A 420 -4.55 -7.27 -15.76
N GLY A 421 -4.18 -8.52 -15.43
CA GLY A 421 -2.79 -8.96 -15.30
C GLY A 421 -2.11 -8.43 -14.05
N ILE A 422 -2.50 -8.98 -12.90
CA ILE A 422 -1.87 -8.80 -11.59
C ILE A 422 -1.58 -10.18 -11.00
N TYR A 423 -0.36 -10.41 -10.54
CA TYR A 423 -0.04 -11.59 -9.74
C TYR A 423 -0.56 -11.44 -8.31
N LEU A 424 -1.10 -12.50 -7.74
CA LEU A 424 -1.63 -12.48 -6.38
C LEU A 424 -0.87 -13.42 -5.44
N VAL A 425 -0.62 -12.93 -4.24
CA VAL A 425 -0.49 -13.76 -3.04
C VAL A 425 -1.85 -13.71 -2.36
N ASP A 426 -2.56 -14.84 -2.36
CA ASP A 426 -3.85 -14.95 -1.69
C ASP A 426 -3.65 -15.49 -0.27
N GLU A 427 -4.14 -14.75 0.72
CA GLU A 427 -3.77 -14.93 2.12
C GLU A 427 -4.96 -15.30 3.00
N ALA A 428 -4.80 -16.36 3.81
CA ALA A 428 -5.83 -16.79 4.72
C ALA A 428 -6.10 -15.72 5.79
N ASN A 429 -7.36 -15.58 6.20
CA ASN A 429 -7.78 -14.62 7.21
C ASN A 429 -7.37 -15.10 8.62
N ILE A 430 -6.08 -15.05 8.94
CA ILE A 430 -5.51 -15.46 10.23
C ILE A 430 -4.46 -14.43 10.66
N GLU A 431 -4.81 -13.65 11.68
CA GLU A 431 -3.89 -12.77 12.39
C GLU A 431 -4.20 -12.76 13.88
N THR A 432 -3.20 -13.02 14.72
CA THR A 432 -3.32 -13.08 16.19
C THR A 432 -2.26 -12.21 16.88
N HIS A 433 -2.03 -11.02 16.32
CA HIS A 433 -0.89 -10.16 16.66
C HIS A 433 -0.86 -9.82 18.16
N GLY A 434 -1.98 -9.36 18.73
CA GLY A 434 -2.11 -9.01 20.14
C GLY A 434 -1.97 -10.18 21.11
N LEU A 435 -2.03 -11.43 20.65
CA LEU A 435 -1.74 -12.63 21.45
C LEU A 435 -0.31 -13.15 21.29
N GLY A 436 0.49 -12.56 20.40
CA GLY A 436 1.86 -13.01 20.10
C GLY A 436 1.89 -14.44 19.53
N GLY A 437 0.86 -14.84 18.78
CA GLY A 437 0.84 -16.13 18.08
C GLY A 437 0.51 -17.37 18.93
N GLN A 438 0.08 -17.21 20.18
CA GLN A 438 -0.20 -18.33 21.09
C GLN A 438 -1.18 -19.36 20.51
N LEU A 439 -2.14 -18.94 19.69
CA LEU A 439 -3.16 -19.81 19.12
C LEU A 439 -2.62 -20.75 18.04
N SER A 440 -1.50 -20.40 17.40
CA SER A 440 -0.88 -21.18 16.31
C SER A 440 -0.34 -22.54 16.75
N ALA A 441 -0.01 -22.66 18.03
CA ALA A 441 0.43 -23.91 18.65
C ALA A 441 -0.69 -24.64 19.42
N SER A 442 -1.89 -24.06 19.52
CA SER A 442 -3.00 -24.62 20.29
C SER A 442 -3.83 -25.60 19.46
N PRO A 443 -3.92 -26.90 19.83
CA PRO A 443 -4.73 -27.88 19.11
C PRO A 443 -6.23 -27.58 19.12
N GLU A 444 -6.70 -26.81 20.13
CA GLU A 444 -8.10 -26.42 20.24
C GLU A 444 -8.54 -25.51 19.08
N TRP A 445 -7.59 -24.79 18.48
CA TRP A 445 -7.81 -23.87 17.36
C TRP A 445 -7.49 -24.49 15.99
N THR A 446 -6.98 -25.72 15.94
CA THR A 446 -6.59 -26.38 14.67
C THR A 446 -7.74 -26.40 13.66
N HIS A 447 -8.96 -26.67 14.10
CA HIS A 447 -10.13 -26.70 13.21
C HIS A 447 -10.37 -25.33 12.55
N ALA A 448 -10.33 -24.24 13.34
CA ALA A 448 -10.55 -22.89 12.83
C ALA A 448 -9.44 -22.44 11.86
N TYR A 449 -8.18 -22.80 12.14
CA TYR A 449 -7.04 -22.51 11.25
C TYR A 449 -7.17 -23.24 9.91
N ILE A 450 -7.37 -24.56 9.95
CA ILE A 450 -7.52 -25.38 8.74
C ILE A 450 -8.74 -24.93 7.94
N GLU A 451 -9.86 -24.62 8.59
CA GLU A 451 -11.06 -24.21 7.87
C GLU A 451 -10.87 -22.88 7.11
N ARG A 452 -10.17 -21.90 7.70
CA ARG A 452 -9.86 -20.63 7.02
C ARG A 452 -8.95 -20.85 5.80
N ALA A 453 -7.92 -21.69 5.94
CA ALA A 453 -7.02 -22.03 4.83
C ALA A 453 -7.72 -22.82 3.71
N THR A 454 -8.45 -23.86 4.07
CA THR A 454 -9.10 -24.75 3.10
C THR A 454 -10.20 -24.03 2.34
N ARG A 455 -11.00 -23.20 3.01
CA ARG A 455 -12.07 -22.44 2.36
C ARG A 455 -11.53 -21.40 1.38
N MET A 456 -10.42 -20.74 1.68
CA MET A 456 -9.74 -19.85 0.70
C MET A 456 -9.35 -20.63 -0.55
N VAL A 457 -8.55 -21.69 -0.39
CA VAL A 457 -8.05 -22.47 -1.53
C VAL A 457 -9.19 -23.11 -2.32
N LEU A 458 -10.22 -23.65 -1.66
CA LEU A 458 -11.36 -24.24 -2.35
C LEU A 458 -12.17 -23.23 -3.16
N ARG A 459 -12.28 -21.98 -2.71
CA ARG A 459 -12.96 -20.91 -3.45
C ARG A 459 -12.13 -20.43 -4.64
N ASP A 460 -10.81 -20.28 -4.47
CA ASP A 460 -10.00 -19.46 -5.36
C ASP A 460 -9.00 -20.25 -6.25
N LYS A 461 -8.95 -21.58 -6.11
CA LYS A 461 -8.01 -22.51 -6.79
C LYS A 461 -7.84 -22.32 -8.31
N ASN A 462 -8.88 -21.86 -8.99
CA ASN A 462 -8.93 -21.79 -10.45
C ASN A 462 -8.40 -20.46 -11.03
N HIS A 463 -8.12 -19.44 -10.19
CA HIS A 463 -7.62 -18.15 -10.66
C HIS A 463 -6.14 -18.21 -11.11
N PRO A 464 -5.81 -17.96 -12.40
CA PRO A 464 -4.42 -17.92 -12.87
C PRO A 464 -3.59 -16.79 -12.25
N SER A 465 -4.22 -15.73 -11.74
CA SER A 465 -3.54 -14.62 -11.06
C SER A 465 -2.83 -15.04 -9.77
N ILE A 466 -3.38 -15.97 -9.01
CA ILE A 466 -2.81 -16.43 -7.74
C ILE A 466 -1.53 -17.22 -8.04
N ILE A 467 -0.36 -16.71 -7.68
CA ILE A 467 0.92 -17.40 -7.86
C ILE A 467 1.38 -18.11 -6.57
N LEU A 468 0.92 -17.64 -5.41
CA LEU A 468 1.30 -18.12 -4.09
C LEU A 468 0.09 -18.13 -3.16
N TRP A 469 0.05 -19.10 -2.26
CA TRP A 469 -0.85 -19.12 -1.10
C TRP A 469 -0.10 -18.59 0.12
N SER A 470 -0.76 -17.80 0.97
CA SER A 470 -0.22 -17.39 2.27
C SER A 470 -1.07 -17.93 3.42
N LEU A 471 -0.41 -18.36 4.49
CA LEU A 471 -1.08 -18.98 5.64
C LEU A 471 -1.70 -17.97 6.62
N GLY A 472 -1.46 -16.68 6.44
CA GLY A 472 -1.89 -15.63 7.36
C GLY A 472 -0.76 -14.64 7.60
N ASN A 473 -0.84 -13.90 8.70
CA ASN A 473 0.10 -12.86 9.07
C ASN A 473 0.30 -12.81 10.59
N GLU A 474 1.51 -12.46 11.05
CA GLU A 474 1.84 -12.05 12.43
C GLU A 474 1.20 -12.90 13.54
N SER A 475 1.13 -14.21 13.33
CA SER A 475 0.49 -15.17 14.24
C SER A 475 1.50 -16.10 14.89
N GLY A 476 2.79 -15.73 14.97
CA GLY A 476 3.85 -16.66 15.36
C GLY A 476 3.86 -17.89 14.43
N TYR A 477 4.41 -19.04 14.81
CA TYR A 477 4.18 -20.26 14.03
C TYR A 477 3.95 -21.47 14.93
N GLY A 478 3.35 -22.54 14.38
CA GLY A 478 3.04 -23.73 15.15
C GLY A 478 2.44 -24.85 14.32
N VAL A 479 1.95 -25.88 15.01
CA VAL A 479 1.41 -27.10 14.39
C VAL A 479 0.20 -26.83 13.50
N ASN A 480 -0.56 -25.77 13.77
CA ASN A 480 -1.73 -25.40 12.97
C ASN A 480 -1.31 -24.91 11.58
N HIS A 481 -0.25 -24.09 11.49
CA HIS A 481 0.32 -23.67 10.21
C HIS A 481 0.92 -24.84 9.43
N ALA A 482 1.62 -25.76 10.09
CA ALA A 482 2.13 -26.97 9.45
C ALA A 482 1.01 -27.86 8.88
N ALA A 483 -0.13 -27.94 9.59
CA ALA A 483 -1.30 -28.67 9.11
C ALA A 483 -1.95 -28.00 7.88
N MET A 484 -2.06 -26.66 7.89
CA MET A 484 -2.53 -25.90 6.74
C MET A 484 -1.61 -26.09 5.53
N TYR A 485 -0.29 -25.90 5.71
CA TYR A 485 0.72 -26.15 4.68
C TYR A 485 0.57 -27.56 4.09
N GLY A 486 0.57 -28.59 4.96
CA GLY A 486 0.48 -29.98 4.52
C GLY A 486 -0.78 -30.27 3.69
N TRP A 487 -1.93 -29.71 4.09
CA TRP A 487 -3.16 -29.85 3.31
C TRP A 487 -3.07 -29.13 1.96
N ILE A 488 -2.59 -27.87 1.93
CA ILE A 488 -2.48 -27.09 0.70
C ILE A 488 -1.53 -27.77 -0.29
N LYS A 489 -0.37 -28.26 0.16
CA LYS A 489 0.62 -28.93 -0.71
C LYS A 489 0.10 -30.24 -1.30
N GLU A 490 -0.75 -30.96 -0.58
CA GLU A 490 -1.37 -32.17 -1.12
C GLU A 490 -2.48 -31.83 -2.11
N TYR A 491 -3.31 -30.82 -1.79
CA TYR A 491 -4.44 -30.41 -2.63
C TYR A 491 -4.01 -29.68 -3.91
N ASP A 492 -3.12 -28.69 -3.82
CA ASP A 492 -2.64 -27.86 -4.92
C ASP A 492 -1.13 -27.99 -5.14
N LYS A 493 -0.76 -28.71 -6.20
CA LYS A 493 0.63 -28.95 -6.62
C LYS A 493 1.13 -27.91 -7.62
N THR A 494 0.30 -26.92 -7.98
CA THR A 494 0.59 -25.92 -9.01
C THR A 494 1.08 -24.58 -8.45
N ARG A 495 1.05 -24.42 -7.12
CA ARG A 495 1.44 -23.20 -6.41
C ARG A 495 2.31 -23.53 -5.19
N TYR A 496 3.04 -22.53 -4.72
CA TYR A 496 3.84 -22.60 -3.50
C TYR A 496 3.15 -21.85 -2.36
N VAL A 497 3.55 -22.17 -1.14
CA VAL A 497 3.01 -21.58 0.09
C VAL A 497 4.07 -20.67 0.71
N GLN A 498 3.65 -19.49 1.19
CA GLN A 498 4.48 -18.60 1.99
C GLN A 498 3.87 -18.37 3.38
N TYR A 499 4.73 -18.05 4.35
CA TYR A 499 4.36 -17.54 5.66
C TYR A 499 5.59 -16.89 6.31
N GLU A 500 5.45 -15.76 7.02
CA GLU A 500 6.58 -14.92 7.43
C GLU A 500 7.05 -15.15 8.87
N SER A 501 6.12 -15.38 9.79
CA SER A 501 6.33 -15.16 11.21
C SER A 501 7.51 -15.96 11.75
N LEU A 502 8.48 -15.25 12.34
CA LEU A 502 9.67 -15.80 13.00
C LEU A 502 10.52 -16.75 12.12
N SER A 503 10.53 -16.56 10.80
CA SER A 503 11.29 -17.39 9.83
C SER A 503 10.95 -18.89 10.00
N PRO A 504 9.72 -19.30 9.64
CA PRO A 504 9.22 -20.63 9.93
C PRO A 504 10.00 -21.70 9.13
N PRO A 505 10.01 -22.96 9.61
CA PRO A 505 10.66 -24.06 8.90
C PRO A 505 10.02 -24.39 7.54
N ALA A 506 10.76 -25.12 6.70
CA ALA A 506 10.35 -25.48 5.33
C ALA A 506 9.07 -26.32 5.22
N ASN A 507 8.58 -26.91 6.31
CA ASN A 507 7.27 -27.60 6.35
C ASN A 507 6.10 -26.65 6.65
N ILE A 508 6.33 -25.33 6.57
CA ILE A 508 5.34 -24.27 6.74
C ILE A 508 5.45 -23.25 5.59
N SER A 509 6.66 -22.95 5.10
CA SER A 509 6.87 -22.01 4.00
C SER A 509 7.85 -22.56 2.95
N ASP A 510 7.52 -22.39 1.67
CA ASP A 510 8.38 -22.68 0.52
C ASP A 510 9.28 -21.46 0.15
N ILE A 511 9.05 -20.30 0.77
CA ILE A 511 9.68 -19.01 0.46
C ILE A 511 10.17 -18.36 1.76
N VAL A 512 11.36 -17.78 1.74
CA VAL A 512 11.80 -16.86 2.81
C VAL A 512 11.10 -15.53 2.56
N ALA A 513 10.06 -15.27 3.35
CA ALA A 513 9.14 -14.17 3.12
C ALA A 513 9.15 -13.14 4.26
N PRO A 514 10.25 -12.42 4.51
CA PRO A 514 10.38 -11.55 5.68
C PRO A 514 9.57 -10.25 5.56
N MET A 515 9.22 -9.67 6.69
CA MET A 515 8.77 -8.28 6.83
C MET A 515 9.98 -7.40 7.22
N TYR A 516 10.13 -6.27 6.52
CA TYR A 516 11.08 -5.19 6.83
C TYR A 516 12.52 -5.63 7.16
N PRO A 517 13.16 -6.46 6.31
CA PRO A 517 14.49 -6.96 6.60
C PRO A 517 15.57 -5.88 6.53
N GLN A 518 16.51 -5.92 7.47
CA GLN A 518 17.70 -5.06 7.42
C GLN A 518 18.66 -5.52 6.31
N LYS A 519 19.34 -4.55 5.70
CA LYS A 519 20.30 -4.77 4.62
C LYS A 519 21.37 -5.82 4.93
N ASP A 520 21.95 -5.78 6.13
CA ASP A 520 23.02 -6.72 6.51
C ASP A 520 22.48 -8.15 6.59
N TRP A 521 21.29 -8.35 7.15
CA TRP A 521 20.63 -9.65 7.17
C TRP A 521 20.29 -10.16 5.77
N ILE A 522 19.88 -9.28 4.85
CA ILE A 522 19.69 -9.67 3.43
C ILE A 522 21.01 -10.17 2.84
N LEU A 523 22.13 -9.48 3.10
CA LEU A 523 23.44 -9.89 2.60
C LEU A 523 23.88 -11.25 3.18
N ASP A 524 23.61 -11.49 4.46
CA ASP A 524 23.87 -12.77 5.12
C ASP A 524 23.03 -13.88 4.49
N VAL A 525 21.71 -13.71 4.38
CA VAL A 525 20.82 -14.69 3.73
C VAL A 525 21.28 -14.95 2.30
N MET A 526 21.66 -13.92 1.52
CA MET A 526 22.16 -14.11 0.16
C MET A 526 23.53 -14.80 0.07
N ALA A 527 24.33 -14.76 1.13
CA ALA A 527 25.61 -15.48 1.23
C ALA A 527 25.45 -16.95 1.65
N GLU A 528 24.31 -17.32 2.24
CA GLU A 528 24.02 -18.70 2.64
C GLU A 528 23.99 -19.67 1.45
N SER A 529 24.56 -20.85 1.67
CA SER A 529 24.69 -21.89 0.64
C SER A 529 23.87 -23.15 0.89
N GLU A 530 23.33 -23.30 2.10
CA GLU A 530 22.51 -24.46 2.50
C GLU A 530 21.02 -24.22 2.26
N ASP A 531 20.51 -23.08 2.74
CA ASP A 531 19.14 -22.65 2.44
C ASP A 531 19.11 -21.83 1.16
N LEU A 532 18.55 -22.43 0.10
CA LEU A 532 18.37 -21.82 -1.20
C LEU A 532 16.91 -21.49 -1.50
N HIS A 533 16.01 -21.33 -0.52
CA HIS A 533 14.64 -20.91 -0.83
C HIS A 533 14.64 -19.51 -1.49
N PRO A 534 13.66 -19.21 -2.37
CA PRO A 534 13.44 -17.87 -2.88
C PRO A 534 13.28 -16.87 -1.74
N PHE A 535 13.73 -15.64 -1.98
CA PHE A 535 13.60 -14.54 -1.03
C PHE A 535 12.70 -13.45 -1.63
N ILE A 536 11.53 -13.25 -1.03
CA ILE A 536 10.53 -12.26 -1.46
C ILE A 536 9.99 -11.58 -0.21
N MET A 537 10.24 -10.29 -0.03
CA MET A 537 9.77 -9.59 1.16
C MET A 537 8.24 -9.51 1.13
N CYS A 538 7.54 -10.09 2.11
CA CYS A 538 6.08 -9.96 2.19
C CYS A 538 5.68 -8.52 2.53
N GLU A 539 6.57 -7.77 3.21
CA GLU A 539 6.45 -6.34 3.50
C GLU A 539 7.82 -5.66 3.49
N TYR A 540 7.93 -4.50 2.85
CA TYR A 540 9.11 -3.63 2.93
C TYR A 540 8.73 -2.19 2.57
N ALA A 541 9.67 -1.25 2.76
CA ALA A 541 9.50 0.16 2.39
C ALA A 541 8.21 0.77 2.96
N TYR A 542 8.13 0.84 4.28
CA TYR A 542 6.97 1.30 5.04
C TYR A 542 6.61 2.77 4.72
N ALA A 543 5.43 3.02 4.15
CA ALA A 543 5.08 4.30 3.51
C ALA A 543 4.26 5.28 4.38
N LYS A 544 4.47 5.28 5.71
CA LYS A 544 3.75 6.18 6.64
C LYS A 544 4.11 7.65 6.42
N SER A 545 3.09 8.46 6.12
CA SER A 545 3.24 9.90 5.83
C SER A 545 4.31 10.19 4.76
N ASN A 546 5.36 10.96 5.08
CA ASN A 546 6.50 11.22 4.21
C ASN A 546 7.64 10.22 4.49
N SER A 547 7.81 9.21 3.63
CA SER A 547 8.69 8.05 3.85
C SER A 547 9.35 7.54 2.55
N ASN A 548 9.66 6.24 2.46
CA ASN A 548 10.26 5.52 1.34
C ASN A 548 11.65 6.03 0.93
N GLY A 549 12.40 6.56 1.89
CA GLY A 549 13.85 6.67 1.79
C GLY A 549 14.48 5.30 1.58
N ASN A 550 15.65 5.28 0.94
CA ASN A 550 16.45 4.08 0.69
C ASN A 550 15.80 3.01 -0.20
N PHE A 551 14.68 3.33 -0.86
CA PHE A 551 13.97 2.39 -1.73
C PHE A 551 14.87 1.84 -2.84
N LYS A 552 15.72 2.70 -3.42
CA LYS A 552 16.67 2.32 -4.48
C LYS A 552 17.64 1.24 -4.02
N GLU A 553 18.10 1.28 -2.77
CA GLU A 553 19.10 0.37 -2.23
C GLU A 553 18.57 -1.08 -2.15
N PHE A 554 17.28 -1.28 -1.86
CA PHE A 554 16.64 -2.59 -1.97
C PHE A 554 16.66 -3.09 -3.41
N TRP A 555 16.32 -2.23 -4.37
CA TRP A 555 16.30 -2.57 -5.79
C TRP A 555 17.68 -2.88 -6.35
N ASP A 556 18.72 -2.18 -5.89
CA ASP A 556 20.10 -2.50 -6.23
C ASP A 556 20.48 -3.94 -5.80
N LEU A 557 19.98 -4.40 -4.66
CA LEU A 557 20.17 -5.78 -4.19
C LEU A 557 19.33 -6.80 -4.98
N ILE A 558 18.08 -6.47 -5.31
CA ILE A 558 17.19 -7.30 -6.15
C ILE A 558 17.80 -7.54 -7.53
N HIS A 559 18.44 -6.52 -8.12
CA HIS A 559 19.14 -6.68 -9.40
C HIS A 559 20.45 -7.45 -9.26
N LYS A 560 21.15 -7.33 -8.13
CA LYS A 560 22.41 -8.02 -7.86
C LYS A 560 22.23 -9.52 -7.63
N PHE A 561 21.19 -9.93 -6.89
CA PHE A 561 21.02 -11.32 -6.46
C PHE A 561 19.80 -11.97 -7.11
N PRO A 562 19.99 -12.97 -8.01
CA PRO A 562 18.87 -13.63 -8.69
C PRO A 562 17.80 -14.24 -7.77
N ARG A 563 18.19 -14.73 -6.59
CA ARG A 563 17.31 -15.33 -5.56
C ARG A 563 16.50 -14.29 -4.77
N PHE A 564 16.97 -13.04 -4.73
CA PHE A 564 16.20 -11.93 -4.17
C PHE A 564 15.27 -11.41 -5.27
N GLN A 565 13.97 -11.64 -5.12
CA GLN A 565 12.99 -11.48 -6.20
C GLN A 565 12.00 -10.35 -5.96
N GLY A 566 12.37 -9.35 -5.14
CA GLY A 566 11.53 -8.20 -4.84
C GLY A 566 10.71 -8.41 -3.59
N GLY A 567 9.51 -7.81 -3.57
CA GLY A 567 8.61 -7.85 -2.43
C GLY A 567 7.41 -6.94 -2.59
N PHE A 568 6.63 -6.83 -1.52
CA PHE A 568 5.41 -6.04 -1.48
C PHE A 568 5.58 -4.81 -0.58
N ILE A 569 5.41 -3.62 -1.15
CA ILE A 569 5.47 -2.35 -0.42
C ILE A 569 4.33 -2.32 0.61
N TRP A 570 4.61 -1.85 1.83
CA TRP A 570 3.58 -1.59 2.84
C TRP A 570 3.24 -0.09 2.91
N ASP A 571 2.06 0.34 2.47
CA ASP A 571 1.08 -0.38 1.66
C ASP A 571 0.60 0.47 0.47
N PHE A 572 -0.45 0.04 -0.24
CA PHE A 572 -0.92 0.74 -1.42
C PHE A 572 -1.54 2.11 -1.08
N GLN A 573 -2.50 2.16 -0.15
CA GLN A 573 -3.42 3.28 0.01
C GLN A 573 -3.65 3.61 1.49
N ASP A 574 -3.58 4.89 1.83
CA ASP A 574 -3.91 5.37 3.18
C ASP A 574 -5.32 4.92 3.58
N LYS A 575 -5.41 4.22 4.71
CA LYS A 575 -6.66 3.71 5.27
C LYS A 575 -7.37 4.79 6.10
N ALA A 576 -7.53 6.00 5.56
CA ALA A 576 -8.27 7.07 6.24
C ALA A 576 -9.76 7.00 5.91
N LEU A 577 -10.63 7.11 6.91
CA LEU A 577 -12.08 7.16 6.71
C LEU A 577 -12.55 8.59 6.43
N VAL A 578 -13.68 8.72 5.72
CA VAL A 578 -14.32 10.03 5.51
C VAL A 578 -15.23 10.38 6.69
N LYS A 579 -15.03 11.56 7.26
CA LYS A 579 -15.96 12.24 8.16
C LYS A 579 -16.48 13.50 7.47
N HIS A 580 -17.79 13.73 7.55
CA HIS A 580 -18.39 14.95 7.03
C HIS A 580 -18.46 15.99 8.15
N ASP A 581 -18.05 17.23 7.86
CA ASP A 581 -18.22 18.36 8.79
C ASP A 581 -19.69 18.84 8.82
N LYS A 582 -19.95 19.92 9.57
CA LYS A 582 -21.31 20.49 9.71
C LYS A 582 -21.88 21.06 8.41
N ASP A 583 -21.01 21.44 7.48
CA ASP A 583 -21.37 22.03 6.19
C ASP A 583 -21.41 20.98 5.06
N GLY A 584 -21.08 19.72 5.38
CA GLY A 584 -21.11 18.58 4.47
C GLY A 584 -19.80 18.39 3.69
N ASN A 585 -18.72 19.09 4.04
CA ASN A 585 -17.42 18.88 3.39
C ASN A 585 -16.78 17.59 3.88
N LYS A 586 -16.07 16.90 2.99
CA LYS A 586 -15.32 15.69 3.31
C LYS A 586 -14.03 16.04 4.04
N LYS A 587 -13.76 15.34 5.15
CA LYS A 587 -12.48 15.32 5.86
C LYS A 587 -12.00 13.88 5.99
N TYR A 588 -10.79 13.59 5.54
CA TYR A 588 -10.14 12.30 5.80
C TYR A 588 -9.63 12.27 7.23
N VAL A 589 -9.95 11.21 7.96
CA VAL A 589 -9.61 11.05 9.37
C VAL A 589 -8.99 9.69 9.67
N TYR A 590 -8.15 9.64 10.69
CA TYR A 590 -7.47 8.45 11.19
C TYR A 590 -7.99 8.08 12.59
N GLY A 591 -7.37 7.11 13.27
CA GLY A 591 -7.79 6.64 14.59
C GLY A 591 -7.95 7.79 15.60
N GLY A 592 -8.91 7.66 16.52
CA GLY A 592 -9.20 8.69 17.53
C GLY A 592 -10.26 9.71 17.09
N ALA A 593 -10.50 9.86 15.78
CA ALA A 593 -11.41 10.87 15.24
C ALA A 593 -12.90 10.57 15.48
N PHE A 594 -13.24 9.32 15.81
CA PHE A 594 -14.61 8.88 16.11
C PHE A 594 -14.90 8.80 17.61
N GLN A 595 -13.94 9.19 18.47
CA GLN A 595 -14.02 9.07 19.93
C GLN A 595 -14.26 7.62 20.35
N GLU A 596 -13.45 6.74 19.79
CA GLU A 596 -13.43 5.31 19.98
C GLU A 596 -13.23 4.95 21.46
N GLU A 597 -13.77 3.80 21.88
CA GLU A 597 -13.58 3.32 23.26
C GLU A 597 -12.19 2.70 23.47
N VAL A 598 -11.58 2.23 22.38
CA VAL A 598 -10.21 1.74 22.31
C VAL A 598 -9.48 2.63 21.32
N ILE A 599 -8.37 3.23 21.75
CA ILE A 599 -7.54 4.11 20.92
C ILE A 599 -6.15 3.49 20.89
N ASP A 600 -5.64 3.26 19.68
CA ASP A 600 -4.28 2.79 19.49
C ASP A 600 -3.25 3.83 19.98
N PRO A 601 -2.11 3.41 20.57
CA PRO A 601 -1.02 4.33 20.91
C PRO A 601 -0.48 5.13 19.71
N ALA A 602 -0.58 4.59 18.50
CA ALA A 602 -0.18 5.24 17.25
C ALA A 602 -1.39 5.37 16.30
N PRO A 603 -2.34 6.29 16.58
CA PRO A 603 -3.63 6.34 15.89
C PRO A 603 -3.54 6.67 14.39
N ASP A 604 -2.45 7.28 13.94
CA ASP A 604 -2.16 7.66 12.56
C ASP A 604 -1.41 6.55 11.78
N MET A 605 -1.17 5.40 12.40
CA MET A 605 -0.46 4.27 11.78
C MET A 605 -1.19 3.72 10.55
N CYS A 606 -2.51 3.95 10.42
CA CYS A 606 -3.30 3.60 9.23
C CYS A 606 -2.98 4.44 7.98
N LEU A 607 -2.16 5.50 8.10
CA LEU A 607 -1.76 6.40 7.01
C LEU A 607 -0.45 5.95 6.35
N ASN A 608 -0.40 4.69 5.97
CA ASN A 608 0.79 3.98 5.50
C ASN A 608 0.79 3.66 4.00
N GLY A 609 -0.03 4.33 3.18
CA GLY A 609 -0.11 4.10 1.75
C GLY A 609 0.89 4.90 0.91
N ILE A 610 1.23 4.41 -0.27
CA ILE A 610 1.98 5.17 -1.30
C ILE A 610 1.08 6.12 -2.11
N VAL A 611 -0.24 5.96 -2.00
CA VAL A 611 -1.26 6.91 -2.49
C VAL A 611 -2.14 7.40 -1.35
N PHE A 612 -2.68 8.61 -1.52
CA PHE A 612 -3.69 9.18 -0.64
C PHE A 612 -5.01 8.39 -0.71
N PRO A 613 -5.97 8.64 0.20
CA PRO A 613 -7.26 7.92 0.22
C PRO A 613 -8.04 8.03 -1.10
N ASP A 614 -7.89 9.10 -1.85
CA ASP A 614 -8.54 9.32 -3.16
C ASP A 614 -7.75 8.77 -4.36
N LEU A 615 -6.73 7.94 -4.09
CA LEU A 615 -5.79 7.36 -5.07
C LEU A 615 -4.86 8.39 -5.75
N THR A 616 -4.83 9.64 -5.30
CA THR A 616 -3.83 10.60 -5.77
C THR A 616 -2.44 10.22 -5.27
N LEU A 617 -1.43 10.45 -6.10
CA LEU A 617 -0.07 9.99 -5.82
C LEU A 617 0.58 10.83 -4.72
N LYS A 618 1.17 10.17 -3.70
CA LYS A 618 2.15 10.82 -2.84
C LYS A 618 3.47 11.02 -3.62
N PRO A 619 4.33 11.98 -3.23
CA PRO A 619 5.61 12.19 -3.91
C PRO A 619 6.48 10.94 -4.03
N ALA A 620 6.48 10.09 -3.00
CA ALA A 620 7.20 8.81 -2.97
C ALA A 620 6.82 7.86 -4.14
N ALA A 621 5.58 7.93 -4.63
CA ALA A 621 5.12 7.09 -5.74
C ALA A 621 5.92 7.33 -7.03
N ASN A 622 6.47 8.55 -7.24
CA ASN A 622 7.34 8.83 -8.38
C ASN A 622 8.68 8.10 -8.27
N GLU A 623 9.28 8.05 -7.08
CA GLU A 623 10.50 7.30 -6.81
C GLU A 623 10.26 5.81 -7.04
N ILE A 624 9.18 5.27 -6.45
CA ILE A 624 8.78 3.88 -6.57
C ILE A 624 8.61 3.48 -8.02
N LYS A 625 7.77 4.22 -8.77
CA LYS A 625 7.50 3.99 -10.20
C LYS A 625 8.80 3.90 -10.99
N ASN A 626 9.73 4.81 -10.74
CA ASN A 626 10.95 4.91 -11.52
C ASN A 626 11.96 3.81 -11.19
N VAL A 627 12.23 3.60 -9.89
CA VAL A 627 13.20 2.62 -9.41
C VAL A 627 12.79 1.20 -9.78
N GLN A 628 11.50 0.86 -9.64
CA GLN A 628 11.00 -0.49 -9.92
C GLN A 628 10.67 -0.74 -11.40
N SER A 629 10.95 0.22 -12.27
CA SER A 629 10.56 0.12 -13.67
C SER A 629 11.13 -1.13 -14.35
N PRO A 630 10.37 -1.83 -15.21
CA PRO A 630 10.85 -3.03 -15.91
C PRO A 630 11.87 -2.72 -17.03
N ILE A 631 12.33 -1.48 -17.09
CA ILE A 631 13.34 -0.98 -18.01
C ILE A 631 14.34 -0.15 -17.18
N GLN A 632 15.62 -0.34 -17.44
CA GLN A 632 16.67 0.50 -16.87
C GLN A 632 17.70 0.89 -17.93
N MET A 633 18.26 2.09 -17.84
CA MET A 633 19.35 2.54 -18.71
C MET A 633 20.51 3.04 -17.87
N ASP A 634 21.72 2.63 -18.27
CA ASP A 634 22.96 2.85 -17.52
C ASP A 634 24.11 3.28 -18.44
N TYR A 635 25.08 3.98 -17.84
CA TYR A 635 26.39 4.23 -18.44
C TYR A 635 27.38 3.11 -18.11
N ILE A 636 28.19 2.72 -19.08
CA ILE A 636 29.30 1.78 -18.93
C ILE A 636 30.62 2.57 -18.84
N PRO A 637 31.26 2.64 -17.66
CA PRO A 637 32.57 3.26 -17.51
C PRO A 637 33.64 2.59 -18.40
N GLY A 638 34.55 3.37 -18.97
CA GLY A 638 35.71 2.89 -19.75
C GLY A 638 35.46 2.73 -21.25
N ASN A 639 34.23 2.37 -21.65
CA ASN A 639 33.87 2.21 -23.07
C ASN A 639 33.11 3.41 -23.66
N ASN A 640 32.81 4.42 -22.83
CA ASN A 640 32.00 5.58 -23.16
C ASN A 640 30.69 5.24 -23.90
N SER A 641 29.99 4.21 -23.42
CA SER A 641 28.79 3.65 -24.04
C SER A 641 27.69 3.42 -23.02
N TYR A 642 26.45 3.33 -23.49
CA TYR A 642 25.29 3.10 -22.64
C TYR A 642 24.71 1.70 -22.89
N ARG A 643 23.90 1.21 -21.94
CA ARG A 643 23.16 -0.06 -22.05
C ARG A 643 21.72 0.11 -21.61
N ILE A 644 20.87 -0.77 -22.11
CA ILE A 644 19.45 -0.85 -21.75
C ILE A 644 19.11 -2.25 -21.27
N TYR A 645 18.47 -2.32 -20.11
CA TYR A 645 17.97 -3.55 -19.51
C TYR A 645 16.49 -3.73 -19.84
N ASN A 646 16.14 -4.95 -20.25
CA ASN A 646 14.76 -5.39 -20.30
C ASN A 646 14.50 -6.36 -19.13
N HIS A 647 13.77 -5.91 -18.12
CA HIS A 647 13.33 -6.71 -16.98
C HIS A 647 11.90 -7.25 -17.13
N TYR A 648 11.22 -7.00 -18.25
CA TYR A 648 10.03 -7.76 -18.61
C TYR A 648 10.36 -9.24 -18.77
N THR A 649 9.38 -10.08 -18.45
CA THR A 649 9.43 -11.54 -18.47
C THR A 649 9.01 -12.10 -19.83
N HIS A 650 8.07 -11.46 -20.52
CA HIS A 650 7.46 -11.96 -21.77
C HIS A 650 7.47 -10.95 -22.93
N ARG A 651 7.62 -9.64 -22.67
CA ARG A 651 7.66 -8.59 -23.71
C ARG A 651 9.07 -8.12 -24.07
N ASP A 652 9.31 -7.86 -25.36
CA ASP A 652 10.48 -7.09 -25.79
C ASP A 652 10.26 -5.59 -25.52
N LEU A 653 11.17 -4.71 -25.94
CA LEU A 653 11.04 -3.26 -25.71
C LEU A 653 10.38 -2.50 -26.87
N SER A 654 9.78 -3.20 -27.84
CA SER A 654 9.23 -2.58 -29.05
C SER A 654 7.88 -1.89 -28.81
N HIS A 655 7.26 -2.04 -27.65
CA HIS A 655 6.08 -1.28 -27.25
C HIS A 655 6.41 0.12 -26.70
N LEU A 656 7.70 0.49 -26.67
CA LEU A 656 8.16 1.75 -26.10
C LEU A 656 8.73 2.67 -27.17
N ASN A 657 8.39 3.95 -27.05
CA ASN A 657 9.06 5.05 -27.73
C ASN A 657 10.04 5.72 -26.75
N MET A 658 11.32 5.74 -27.09
CA MET A 658 12.36 6.26 -26.21
C MET A 658 12.95 7.55 -26.78
N VAL A 659 13.18 8.52 -25.91
CA VAL A 659 13.78 9.81 -26.26
C VAL A 659 14.87 10.18 -25.26
N TRP A 660 15.70 11.14 -25.64
CA TRP A 660 16.81 11.61 -24.83
C TRP A 660 16.94 13.13 -24.89
N GLU A 661 17.55 13.71 -23.87
CA GLU A 661 17.88 15.13 -23.80
C GLU A 661 19.29 15.33 -23.24
N LEU A 662 20.13 16.07 -23.95
CA LEU A 662 21.35 16.66 -23.41
C LEU A 662 20.98 17.96 -22.68
N VAL A 663 21.18 17.97 -21.37
CA VAL A 663 20.91 19.10 -20.49
C VAL A 663 22.23 19.71 -20.07
N CYS A 664 22.41 21.02 -20.22
CA CYS A 664 23.58 21.77 -19.74
C CYS A 664 23.13 22.95 -18.89
N ASP A 665 23.69 23.09 -17.69
CA ASP A 665 23.31 24.10 -16.69
C ASP A 665 21.77 24.17 -16.51
N GLY A 666 21.13 23.00 -16.53
CA GLY A 666 19.69 22.79 -16.38
C GLY A 666 18.82 23.12 -17.58
N ASN A 667 19.40 23.51 -18.73
CA ASN A 667 18.67 23.78 -19.97
C ASN A 667 18.88 22.67 -21.00
N VAL A 668 17.83 22.27 -21.71
CA VAL A 668 17.93 21.31 -22.82
C VAL A 668 18.63 21.97 -24.01
N ILE A 669 19.80 21.45 -24.38
CA ILE A 669 20.63 21.95 -25.50
C ILE A 669 20.42 21.12 -26.76
N GLU A 670 20.17 19.83 -26.60
CA GLU A 670 19.92 18.90 -27.68
C GLU A 670 18.94 17.83 -27.21
N SER A 671 18.06 17.36 -28.10
CA SER A 671 17.16 16.26 -27.81
C SER A 671 16.83 15.48 -29.07
N GLY A 672 16.33 14.26 -28.90
CA GLY A 672 15.92 13.44 -30.03
C GLY A 672 15.27 12.13 -29.64
N SER A 673 14.83 11.38 -30.64
CA SER A 673 14.33 10.02 -30.47
C SER A 673 15.46 9.01 -30.60
N LEU A 674 15.39 7.97 -29.79
CA LEU A 674 16.22 6.78 -29.96
C LEU A 674 15.58 5.84 -30.99
N PRO A 675 16.37 4.95 -31.64
CA PRO A 675 15.80 3.91 -32.49
C PRO A 675 14.90 2.96 -31.70
N LYS A 676 13.99 2.28 -32.40
CA LYS A 676 13.13 1.26 -31.79
C LYS A 676 13.97 0.07 -31.32
N TYR A 677 13.85 -0.30 -30.05
CA TYR A 677 14.62 -1.39 -29.44
C TYR A 677 13.80 -2.69 -29.39
N HIS A 678 14.42 -3.79 -29.80
CA HIS A 678 13.86 -5.14 -29.75
C HIS A 678 14.61 -6.03 -28.74
N THR A 679 15.10 -5.42 -27.66
CA THR A 679 15.83 -6.13 -26.60
C THR A 679 14.91 -7.20 -26.01
N ALA A 680 15.30 -8.47 -26.11
CA ALA A 680 14.49 -9.60 -25.69
C ALA A 680 14.18 -9.57 -24.17
N PRO A 681 13.08 -10.17 -23.71
CA PRO A 681 12.73 -10.24 -22.29
C PRO A 681 13.87 -10.81 -21.43
N GLY A 682 14.16 -10.17 -20.30
CA GLY A 682 15.22 -10.56 -19.36
C GLY A 682 16.66 -10.36 -19.87
N SER A 683 16.87 -9.61 -20.95
CA SER A 683 18.18 -9.41 -21.59
C SER A 683 18.68 -7.97 -21.53
N VAL A 684 19.94 -7.77 -21.93
CA VAL A 684 20.61 -6.46 -21.96
C VAL A 684 20.95 -6.11 -23.41
N GLY A 685 20.55 -4.92 -23.84
CA GLY A 685 20.87 -4.34 -25.14
C GLY A 685 21.92 -3.24 -25.05
N LYS A 686 22.53 -2.89 -26.18
CA LYS A 686 23.45 -1.75 -26.31
C LYS A 686 22.69 -0.48 -26.66
N LEU A 687 22.94 0.60 -25.93
CA LEU A 687 22.38 1.93 -26.20
C LEU A 687 23.49 2.80 -26.83
N GLN A 688 23.20 3.41 -27.98
CA GLN A 688 24.17 4.28 -28.66
C GLN A 688 24.22 5.64 -27.95
N THR A 689 25.41 6.25 -27.88
CA THR A 689 25.57 7.62 -27.40
C THR A 689 24.84 8.56 -28.36
N PRO A 690 23.77 9.25 -27.92
CA PRO A 690 22.87 9.88 -28.88
C PRO A 690 23.16 11.37 -29.13
N TYR A 691 24.13 11.96 -28.43
CA TYR A 691 24.42 13.40 -28.47
C TYR A 691 25.76 13.74 -29.11
N ASP A 692 25.89 14.99 -29.56
CA ASP A 692 27.16 15.56 -30.02
C ASP A 692 27.98 16.06 -28.82
N SER A 693 29.13 15.42 -28.54
CA SER A 693 29.99 15.78 -27.42
C SER A 693 30.53 17.22 -27.48
N SER A 694 30.55 17.85 -28.66
CA SER A 694 30.97 19.25 -28.80
C SER A 694 29.98 20.26 -28.22
N LYS A 695 28.74 19.85 -27.96
CA LYS A 695 27.69 20.68 -27.36
C LYS A 695 27.67 20.63 -25.83
N VAL A 696 28.46 19.75 -25.22
CA VAL A 696 28.56 19.64 -23.77
C VAL A 696 29.24 20.89 -23.22
N SER A 697 28.57 21.56 -22.28
CA SER A 697 29.08 22.74 -21.60
C SER A 697 28.55 22.80 -20.18
N GLY A 698 29.29 23.48 -19.28
CA GLY A 698 28.87 23.62 -17.89
C GLY A 698 28.65 22.26 -17.21
N GLU A 699 27.70 22.22 -16.27
CA GLU A 699 27.23 20.98 -15.66
C GLU A 699 26.27 20.28 -16.62
N ALA A 700 26.57 19.03 -17.00
CA ALA A 700 25.84 18.38 -18.09
C ALA A 700 25.33 16.99 -17.72
N PHE A 701 24.11 16.72 -18.15
CA PHE A 701 23.41 15.47 -17.94
C PHE A 701 22.81 14.97 -19.25
N LEU A 702 22.65 13.65 -19.33
CA LEU A 702 21.85 12.98 -20.35
C LEU A 702 20.60 12.41 -19.70
N ASN A 703 19.45 12.97 -20.04
CA ASN A 703 18.15 12.43 -19.64
C ASN A 703 17.71 11.40 -20.67
N PHE A 704 17.15 10.29 -20.20
CA PHE A 704 16.45 9.30 -21.02
C PHE A 704 15.04 9.14 -20.52
N TYR A 705 14.11 8.97 -21.45
CA TYR A 705 12.70 8.74 -21.16
C TYR A 705 12.18 7.59 -22.01
N ALA A 706 11.33 6.75 -21.43
CA ALA A 706 10.60 5.71 -22.13
C ALA A 706 9.10 5.92 -21.99
N TYR A 707 8.44 6.09 -23.13
CA TYR A 707 7.02 6.35 -23.25
C TYR A 707 6.30 5.15 -23.88
N LEU A 708 5.05 4.94 -23.50
CA LEU A 708 4.19 3.97 -24.18
C LEU A 708 3.98 4.38 -25.65
N ASP A 709 4.13 3.44 -26.59
CA ASP A 709 3.87 3.65 -28.02
C ASP A 709 2.40 3.36 -28.40
N GLU A 710 1.58 2.88 -27.45
CA GLU A 710 0.16 2.58 -27.63
C GLU A 710 -0.65 2.87 -26.36
N ASP A 711 -1.97 2.99 -26.51
CA ASP A 711 -2.88 3.08 -25.36
C ASP A 711 -2.92 1.72 -24.63
N THR A 712 -2.89 1.74 -23.31
CA THR A 712 -3.22 0.61 -22.45
C THR A 712 -4.51 0.91 -21.68
N PHE A 713 -5.07 -0.07 -20.95
CA PHE A 713 -6.23 0.20 -20.09
C PHE A 713 -5.89 1.16 -18.94
N TYR A 714 -4.62 1.23 -18.53
CA TYR A 714 -4.17 1.99 -17.37
C TYR A 714 -3.48 3.31 -17.70
N SER A 715 -3.07 3.53 -18.95
CA SER A 715 -2.34 4.75 -19.36
C SER A 715 -2.46 5.00 -20.86
N LYS A 716 -2.32 6.26 -21.27
CA LYS A 716 -2.40 6.65 -22.68
C LYS A 716 -1.07 6.50 -23.39
N LYS A 717 -1.12 6.35 -24.72
CA LYS A 717 0.07 6.52 -25.57
C LYS A 717 0.75 7.84 -25.21
N GLY A 718 2.07 7.81 -25.06
CA GLY A 718 2.85 8.97 -24.63
C GLY A 718 2.93 9.18 -23.12
N THR A 719 2.39 8.27 -22.28
CA THR A 719 2.69 8.26 -20.84
C THR A 719 4.11 7.75 -20.59
N CYS A 720 4.90 8.48 -19.80
CA CYS A 720 6.24 8.07 -19.38
C CYS A 720 6.15 6.95 -18.33
N ILE A 721 6.85 5.83 -18.56
CA ILE A 721 6.91 4.69 -17.62
C ILE A 721 8.27 4.55 -16.93
N TYR A 722 9.29 5.24 -17.44
CA TYR A 722 10.64 5.23 -16.92
C TYR A 722 11.38 6.48 -17.36
N ALA A 723 12.18 7.04 -16.47
CA ALA A 723 13.15 8.06 -16.81
C ALA A 723 14.44 7.86 -16.00
N CYS A 724 15.60 8.11 -16.60
CA CYS A 724 16.82 8.29 -15.83
C CYS A 724 17.63 9.49 -16.30
N GLN A 725 18.39 10.07 -15.37
CA GLN A 725 19.33 11.15 -15.65
C GLN A 725 20.73 10.64 -15.31
N ILE A 726 21.64 10.75 -16.27
CA ILE A 726 23.02 10.29 -16.14
C ILE A 726 23.95 11.49 -16.29
N GLU A 727 24.79 11.73 -15.28
CA GLU A 727 25.82 12.77 -15.32
C GLU A 727 26.88 12.46 -16.39
N ILE A 728 27.26 13.49 -17.16
CA ILE A 728 28.35 13.40 -18.13
C ILE A 728 29.66 13.70 -17.39
N LYS A 729 30.55 12.71 -17.32
CA LYS A 729 31.77 12.76 -16.49
C LYS A 729 32.75 13.89 -16.80
N ASP A 730 32.77 14.37 -18.05
CA ASP A 730 33.65 15.46 -18.48
C ASP A 730 32.99 16.85 -18.32
N SER A 731 31.80 16.92 -17.72
CA SER A 731 31.12 18.19 -17.45
C SER A 731 31.76 18.95 -16.29
N VAL A 732 31.65 20.28 -16.32
CA VAL A 732 32.25 21.18 -15.32
C VAL A 732 31.15 21.93 -14.62
N ASN A 733 30.81 21.50 -13.40
CA ASN A 733 29.95 22.27 -12.53
C ASN A 733 30.67 23.55 -12.07
N LYS A 734 30.12 24.71 -12.44
CA LYS A 734 30.63 26.01 -11.99
C LYS A 734 30.10 26.28 -10.58
N VAL A 735 30.98 26.70 -9.69
CA VAL A 735 30.56 27.19 -8.37
C VAL A 735 29.66 28.41 -8.56
N HIS A 736 28.43 28.31 -8.07
CA HIS A 736 27.48 29.42 -8.05
C HIS A 736 27.71 30.26 -6.78
N THR A 737 28.69 31.16 -6.82
CA THR A 737 28.84 32.18 -5.77
C THR A 737 27.93 33.37 -6.08
N GLY A 738 27.27 33.93 -5.07
CA GLY A 738 26.51 35.18 -5.23
C GLY A 738 27.39 36.43 -5.12
N ASP A 739 26.91 37.55 -5.66
CA ASP A 739 27.52 38.87 -5.53
C ASP A 739 26.69 39.75 -4.59
N ILE A 740 27.27 40.16 -3.47
CA ILE A 740 26.61 41.02 -2.49
C ILE A 740 26.73 42.52 -2.80
N GLU A 741 27.35 42.89 -3.93
CA GLU A 741 27.78 44.24 -4.33
C GLU A 741 28.65 44.96 -3.28
N ASN A 742 29.83 45.39 -3.72
CA ASN A 742 30.84 46.00 -2.85
C ASN A 742 30.64 47.52 -2.71
N ASP A 743 29.63 47.94 -1.93
CA ASP A 743 29.40 49.34 -1.57
C ASP A 743 29.93 49.69 -0.17
N SER A 744 30.31 50.96 0.02
CA SER A 744 30.66 51.45 1.36
C SER A 744 29.41 51.57 2.22
N LEU A 745 29.30 50.68 3.20
CA LEU A 745 28.25 50.69 4.23
C LEU A 745 28.78 51.29 5.53
N LYS A 746 27.90 51.98 6.25
CA LYS A 746 28.14 52.43 7.63
C LYS A 746 27.32 51.58 8.59
N TYR A 747 27.70 51.58 9.85
CA TYR A 747 26.87 51.01 10.89
C TYR A 747 26.87 51.88 12.15
N ASP A 748 25.73 51.87 12.84
CA ASP A 748 25.56 52.37 14.20
C ASP A 748 25.17 51.20 15.11
N GLU A 749 25.78 51.13 16.29
CA GLU A 749 25.52 50.06 17.26
C GLU A 749 24.87 50.63 18.52
N THR A 750 23.76 50.01 18.93
CA THR A 750 23.07 50.29 20.19
C THR A 750 23.27 49.12 21.16
N THR A 751 22.68 49.22 22.36
CA THR A 751 22.68 48.11 23.33
C THR A 751 22.04 46.85 22.74
N ASN A 752 20.95 46.99 21.98
CA ASN A 752 20.11 45.87 21.55
C ASN A 752 20.19 45.59 20.04
N GLU A 753 20.68 46.52 19.22
CA GLU A 753 20.57 46.44 17.76
C GLU A 753 21.82 46.95 17.05
N ILE A 754 22.08 46.38 15.87
CA ILE A 754 23.09 46.86 14.91
C ILE A 754 22.34 47.36 13.67
N HIS A 755 22.56 48.64 13.33
CA HIS A 755 21.92 49.33 12.21
C HIS A 755 22.97 49.54 11.12
N ILE A 756 22.85 48.85 9.99
CA ILE A 756 23.78 48.94 8.86
C ILE A 756 23.08 49.66 7.70
N TYR A 757 23.71 50.68 7.10
CA TYR A 757 23.05 51.48 6.08
C TYR A 757 23.98 52.19 5.08
N ASN A 758 23.43 52.49 3.91
CA ASN A 758 23.88 53.52 2.96
C ASN A 758 22.64 54.23 2.35
N GLU A 759 22.76 54.84 1.17
CA GLU A 759 21.62 55.51 0.49
C GLU A 759 20.48 54.56 0.10
N ASN A 760 20.79 53.31 -0.24
CA ASN A 760 19.84 52.35 -0.80
C ASN A 760 19.51 51.22 0.19
N THR A 761 20.46 50.85 1.04
CA THR A 761 20.42 49.63 1.86
C THR A 761 20.25 49.98 3.31
N THR A 762 19.37 49.26 4.00
CA THR A 762 19.18 49.38 5.45
C THR A 762 18.93 47.99 6.02
N VAL A 763 19.83 47.55 6.90
CA VAL A 763 19.74 46.27 7.61
C VAL A 763 19.69 46.54 9.10
N LEU A 764 18.68 45.96 9.75
CA LEU A 764 18.50 46.01 11.19
C LEU A 764 18.69 44.59 11.76
N PHE A 765 19.65 44.44 12.67
CA PHE A 765 20.01 43.15 13.28
C PHE A 765 19.86 43.21 14.80
N SER A 766 19.17 42.22 15.39
CA SER A 766 18.97 42.13 16.84
C SER A 766 20.17 41.48 17.51
N LYS A 767 20.65 42.07 18.60
CA LYS A 767 21.65 41.45 19.49
C LYS A 767 21.01 40.54 20.54
N GLU A 768 19.71 40.66 20.76
CA GLU A 768 18.94 39.82 21.69
C GLU A 768 18.57 38.49 21.05
N THR A 769 18.11 38.50 19.79
CA THR A 769 17.76 37.28 19.08
C THR A 769 18.85 36.82 18.13
N ALA A 770 19.87 37.63 17.81
CA ALA A 770 20.88 37.32 16.80
C ALA A 770 20.29 37.03 15.40
N GLU A 771 19.29 37.82 14.98
CA GLU A 771 18.56 37.66 13.72
C GLU A 771 18.35 39.01 13.04
N PHE A 772 18.07 38.99 11.74
CA PHE A 772 17.61 40.16 10.99
C PHE A 772 16.18 40.52 11.40
N ILE A 773 16.02 41.74 11.94
CA ILE A 773 14.70 42.35 12.17
C ILE A 773 14.14 42.88 10.84
N SER A 774 15.00 43.42 9.97
CA SER A 774 14.60 43.80 8.61
C SER A 774 15.81 43.94 7.69
N VAL A 775 15.66 43.49 6.44
CA VAL A 775 16.58 43.77 5.33
C VAL A 775 15.81 44.58 4.28
N LYS A 776 16.27 45.81 4.01
CA LYS A 776 15.67 46.72 3.04
C LYS A 776 16.66 47.15 1.97
N TYR A 777 16.15 47.25 0.75
CA TYR A 777 16.84 47.87 -0.38
C TYR A 777 15.87 48.79 -1.13
N ASN A 778 16.29 50.02 -1.44
CA ASN A 778 15.45 51.09 -2.02
C ASN A 778 14.12 51.29 -1.29
N ASN A 779 14.18 51.31 0.05
CA ASN A 779 13.02 51.41 0.96
C ASN A 779 11.98 50.27 0.88
N LYS A 780 12.25 49.18 0.16
CA LYS A 780 11.39 47.99 0.14
C LYS A 780 11.91 46.92 1.10
N ASN A 781 11.01 46.27 1.84
CA ASN A 781 11.34 45.16 2.75
C ASN A 781 11.50 43.85 1.97
N TYR A 782 12.56 43.10 2.24
CA TYR A 782 12.81 41.81 1.62
C TYR A 782 12.48 40.66 2.57
N PHE A 783 13.25 40.52 3.66
CA PHE A 783 13.06 39.43 4.61
C PHE A 783 13.52 39.78 6.02
N THR A 784 13.17 38.91 6.96
CA THR A 784 13.64 38.85 8.35
C THR A 784 14.18 37.45 8.67
N GLY A 785 14.72 37.24 9.87
CA GLY A 785 15.24 35.93 10.30
C GLY A 785 16.72 35.77 9.96
N GLY A 786 17.08 34.71 9.23
CA GLY A 786 18.47 34.34 8.95
C GLY A 786 19.18 33.69 10.14
N THR A 787 18.42 33.10 11.07
CA THR A 787 18.98 32.33 12.21
C THR A 787 19.26 30.89 11.80
N ASN A 788 20.12 30.23 12.56
CA ASN A 788 20.30 28.78 12.43
C ASN A 788 19.01 28.04 12.82
N ASN A 789 18.74 26.95 12.13
CA ASN A 789 17.68 26.00 12.46
C ASN A 789 18.22 24.56 12.40
N PHE A 790 17.80 23.76 13.38
CA PHE A 790 18.22 22.38 13.57
C PHE A 790 17.03 21.41 13.68
N TYR A 791 15.81 21.88 13.42
CA TYR A 791 14.59 21.10 13.61
C TYR A 791 13.71 21.05 12.36
N ARG A 792 12.97 19.95 12.22
CA ARG A 792 11.91 19.75 11.23
C ARG A 792 10.68 19.18 11.94
N PRO A 793 9.45 19.45 11.48
CA PRO A 793 8.28 18.78 12.02
C PRO A 793 8.41 17.27 11.74
N PRO A 794 8.31 16.39 12.75
CA PRO A 794 8.60 14.97 12.59
C PRO A 794 7.76 14.33 11.47
N THR A 795 8.41 13.54 10.62
CA THR A 795 7.70 12.65 9.69
C THR A 795 7.06 11.48 10.45
N GLY A 796 6.25 10.68 9.75
CA GLY A 796 5.72 9.43 10.30
C GLY A 796 6.80 8.44 10.74
N ILE A 797 7.98 8.47 10.09
CA ILE A 797 9.13 7.63 10.44
C ILE A 797 9.92 8.22 11.62
N ASP A 798 10.02 9.54 11.71
CA ASP A 798 10.69 10.20 12.83
C ASP A 798 9.95 9.94 14.15
N ALA A 799 8.61 10.06 14.12
CA ALA A 799 7.73 9.87 15.26
C ALA A 799 7.54 8.38 15.63
N GLY A 800 7.64 7.47 14.66
CA GLY A 800 7.45 6.04 14.88
C GLY A 800 6.13 5.67 15.58
N ILE A 801 6.15 4.65 16.44
CA ILE A 801 4.97 4.19 17.22
C ILE A 801 5.15 4.27 18.76
N HIS A 802 6.11 5.07 19.24
CA HIS A 802 6.44 5.26 20.68
C HIS A 802 6.53 3.95 21.51
N LEU A 803 7.42 3.03 21.11
CA LEU A 803 7.76 1.81 21.88
C LEU A 803 8.66 2.13 23.10
N GLU A 804 9.09 1.10 23.85
CA GLU A 804 9.98 1.25 25.02
C GLU A 804 11.33 1.95 24.71
N THR A 805 11.75 1.96 23.44
CA THR A 805 12.96 2.66 22.96
C THR A 805 12.61 3.97 22.29
N SER A 806 13.39 5.03 22.55
CA SER A 806 13.19 6.34 21.93
C SER A 806 13.33 6.30 20.41
N ASN A 807 12.39 6.93 19.71
CA ASN A 807 12.48 7.23 18.28
C ASN A 807 13.25 8.56 18.03
N TYR A 808 13.33 9.01 16.77
CA TYR A 808 14.03 10.25 16.44
C TYR A 808 13.33 11.48 17.04
N ALA A 809 12.00 11.57 16.93
CA ALA A 809 11.23 12.68 17.47
C ALA A 809 11.39 12.81 18.99
N ASP A 810 11.32 11.70 19.74
CA ASP A 810 11.53 11.67 21.19
C ASP A 810 12.92 12.22 21.57
N GLU A 811 13.96 11.81 20.83
CA GLU A 811 15.33 12.27 21.03
C GLU A 811 15.50 13.76 20.74
N TRP A 812 14.89 14.24 19.64
CA TRP A 812 14.91 15.65 19.26
C TRP A 812 14.12 16.52 20.23
N GLN A 813 12.99 16.02 20.71
CA GLN A 813 12.16 16.67 21.73
C GLN A 813 12.90 16.77 23.06
N ALA A 814 13.58 15.69 23.50
CA ALA A 814 14.37 15.67 24.72
C ALA A 814 15.58 16.63 24.67
N LEU A 815 16.15 16.87 23.48
CA LEU A 815 17.16 17.90 23.26
C LEU A 815 16.57 19.32 23.20
N GLY A 816 15.25 19.46 23.06
CA GLY A 816 14.56 20.73 22.92
C GLY A 816 14.71 21.38 21.54
N LEU A 817 15.01 20.62 20.48
CA LEU A 817 15.30 21.18 19.15
C LEU A 817 14.13 22.01 18.58
N HIS A 818 12.89 21.65 18.89
CA HIS A 818 11.66 22.35 18.45
C HIS A 818 11.58 23.81 18.92
N SER A 819 12.18 24.17 20.06
CA SER A 819 12.13 25.54 20.58
C SER A 819 13.19 26.46 19.94
N ASN A 820 14.18 25.89 19.25
CA ASN A 820 15.34 26.58 18.70
C ASN A 820 16.07 27.50 19.71
N GLU A 821 16.03 27.15 21.00
CA GLU A 821 16.67 27.91 22.07
C GLU A 821 18.19 28.00 21.93
N LYS A 822 18.71 29.21 22.14
CA LYS A 822 20.13 29.52 21.96
C LYS A 822 20.65 30.47 23.04
N GLU A 823 21.90 30.23 23.44
CA GLU A 823 22.68 31.13 24.26
C GLU A 823 23.65 31.92 23.38
N ILE A 824 23.46 33.24 23.31
CA ILE A 824 24.37 34.14 22.59
C ILE A 824 25.61 34.39 23.45
N LYS A 825 26.77 33.88 23.02
CA LYS A 825 28.04 34.05 23.73
C LYS A 825 28.71 35.38 23.40
N ASN A 826 28.66 35.78 22.13
CA ASN A 826 29.32 36.99 21.66
C ASN A 826 28.76 37.42 20.31
N ILE A 827 28.57 38.73 20.14
CA ILE A 827 28.26 39.39 18.85
C ILE A 827 29.27 40.51 18.67
N ARG A 828 29.93 40.55 17.51
CA ARG A 828 30.86 41.62 17.13
C ARG A 828 30.56 42.11 15.72
N VAL A 829 30.69 43.41 15.50
CA VAL A 829 30.53 44.02 14.19
C VAL A 829 31.82 44.71 13.78
N PHE A 830 32.17 44.59 12.50
CA PHE A 830 33.37 45.20 11.93
C PHE A 830 33.03 45.83 10.59
N ALA A 831 33.55 47.03 10.35
CA ALA A 831 33.58 47.60 9.01
C ALA A 831 34.70 46.93 8.19
N ALA A 832 34.36 46.46 7.00
CA ALA A 832 35.30 46.10 5.94
C ALA A 832 35.24 47.16 4.83
N PRO A 833 36.25 47.25 3.93
CA PRO A 833 36.28 48.31 2.90
C PRO A 833 35.03 48.39 2.01
N ALA A 834 34.29 47.29 1.85
CA ALA A 834 33.13 47.20 0.97
C ALA A 834 31.97 46.36 1.54
N ALA A 835 31.94 46.14 2.86
CA ALA A 835 30.91 45.36 3.54
C ALA A 835 30.92 45.67 5.06
N VAL A 836 29.87 45.28 5.77
CA VAL A 836 29.88 45.19 7.24
C VAL A 836 29.72 43.74 7.64
N ILE A 837 30.60 43.25 8.52
CA ILE A 837 30.59 41.85 8.97
C ILE A 837 30.06 41.79 10.41
N ILE A 838 28.99 41.04 10.63
CA ILE A 838 28.49 40.66 11.96
C ILE A 838 28.95 39.24 12.26
N GLN A 839 29.78 39.08 13.29
CA GLN A 839 30.21 37.77 13.79
C GLN A 839 29.38 37.40 15.02
N VAL A 840 28.70 36.26 14.95
CA VAL A 840 27.84 35.74 16.01
C VAL A 840 28.37 34.38 16.46
N HIS A 841 28.51 34.22 17.77
CA HIS A 841 28.81 32.95 18.41
C HIS A 841 27.67 32.56 19.34
N CYS A 842 27.01 31.45 19.04
CA CYS A 842 25.90 30.91 19.82
C CYS A 842 26.14 29.45 20.20
N ILE A 843 25.56 29.04 21.33
CA ILE A 843 25.39 27.63 21.67
C ILE A 843 23.88 27.33 21.68
N TYR A 844 23.43 26.48 20.78
CA TYR A 844 22.06 25.99 20.71
C TYR A 844 21.93 24.71 21.53
N HIS A 845 20.85 24.61 22.31
CA HIS A 845 20.50 23.42 23.10
C HIS A 845 21.66 22.85 23.95
N GLY A 846 22.57 23.72 24.39
CA GLY A 846 23.76 23.35 25.17
C GLY A 846 24.80 22.46 24.47
N CYS A 847 24.57 22.03 23.22
CA CYS A 847 25.40 21.01 22.57
C CYS A 847 25.75 21.30 21.10
N ILE A 848 25.18 22.33 20.49
CA ILE A 848 25.48 22.71 19.10
C ILE A 848 26.12 24.11 19.11
N GLU A 849 27.41 24.20 18.86
CA GLU A 849 28.14 25.48 18.81
C GLU A 849 28.13 26.02 17.38
N THR A 850 27.77 27.29 17.20
CA THR A 850 27.72 27.94 15.89
C THR A 850 28.59 29.20 15.89
N LYS A 851 29.35 29.40 14.81
CA LYS A 851 30.09 30.63 14.51
C LYS A 851 29.64 31.12 13.15
N THR A 852 28.76 32.11 13.15
CA THR A 852 28.14 32.67 11.95
C THR A 852 28.71 34.03 11.64
N ASN A 853 29.18 34.22 10.42
CA ASN A 853 29.61 35.51 9.88
C ASN A 853 28.58 35.96 8.85
N TYR A 854 27.85 37.04 9.15
CA TYR A 854 26.98 37.73 8.21
C TYR A 854 27.75 38.88 7.57
N THR A 855 28.16 38.72 6.32
CA THR A 855 28.81 39.75 5.51
C THR A 855 27.72 40.49 4.73
N VAL A 856 27.36 41.68 5.19
CA VAL A 856 26.35 42.54 4.57
C VAL A 856 27.03 43.44 3.54
N GLY A 857 26.63 43.30 2.27
CA GLY A 857 27.06 44.14 1.15
C GLY A 857 26.00 45.16 0.73
N GLY A 858 26.30 45.94 -0.29
CA GLY A 858 25.39 46.94 -0.86
C GLY A 858 24.08 46.33 -1.36
N LYS A 859 24.11 45.11 -1.88
CA LYS A 859 22.97 44.45 -2.51
C LYS A 859 22.93 42.95 -2.25
N GLY A 860 23.18 42.55 -1.01
CA GLY A 860 23.05 41.16 -0.61
C GLY A 860 23.70 40.86 0.73
N ILE A 861 23.57 39.62 1.15
CA ILE A 861 24.15 39.12 2.40
C ILE A 861 24.77 37.76 2.13
N GLU A 862 26.04 37.61 2.48
CA GLU A 862 26.72 36.31 2.53
C GLU A 862 26.79 35.84 3.98
N ILE A 863 26.40 34.58 4.22
CA ILE A 863 26.34 33.97 5.54
C ILE A 863 27.25 32.76 5.53
N THR A 864 28.40 32.89 6.17
CA THR A 864 29.33 31.77 6.37
C THR A 864 29.18 31.23 7.77
N ASN A 865 28.96 29.92 7.90
CA ASN A 865 28.64 29.29 9.17
C ASN A 865 29.57 28.10 9.44
N THR A 866 30.03 28.01 10.67
CA THR A 866 30.71 26.82 11.22
C THR A 866 29.88 26.28 12.36
N VAL A 867 29.35 25.08 12.18
CA VAL A 867 28.53 24.36 13.17
C VAL A 867 29.32 23.18 13.72
N VAL A 868 29.48 23.13 15.04
CA VAL A 868 30.04 21.98 15.76
C VAL A 868 28.91 21.24 16.44
N ASN A 869 28.49 20.12 15.85
CA ASN A 869 27.45 19.27 16.40
C ASN A 869 28.04 18.29 17.43
N ASN A 870 27.74 18.49 18.72
CA ASN A 870 28.06 17.55 19.80
C ASN A 870 26.82 16.85 20.38
N ALA A 871 25.65 16.99 19.75
CA ALA A 871 24.40 16.37 20.20
C ALA A 871 24.53 14.85 20.29
N LYS A 872 23.99 14.25 21.36
CA LYS A 872 24.09 12.79 21.62
C LYS A 872 22.88 12.04 21.06
N VAL A 873 22.63 12.24 19.78
CA VAL A 873 21.58 11.57 19.01
C VAL A 873 22.20 10.97 17.76
N ASP A 874 21.51 10.02 17.12
CA ASP A 874 22.03 9.35 15.92
C ASP A 874 22.19 10.33 14.76
N THR A 875 21.21 11.22 14.61
CA THR A 875 21.19 12.26 13.58
C THR A 875 20.46 13.50 14.07
N LEU A 876 20.94 14.69 13.64
CA LEU A 876 20.11 15.89 13.65
C LEU A 876 19.11 15.87 12.47
N PRO A 877 17.93 16.51 12.58
CA PRO A 877 16.99 16.66 11.48
C PRO A 877 17.57 17.43 10.30
N ARG A 878 18.21 18.57 10.59
CA ARG A 878 18.78 19.50 9.61
C ARG A 878 19.89 20.36 10.19
N ILE A 879 20.70 20.94 9.31
CA ILE A 879 21.63 22.05 9.61
C ILE A 879 21.45 23.11 8.52
N GLY A 880 20.80 24.20 8.88
CA GLY A 880 20.48 25.27 7.93
C GLY A 880 20.12 26.60 8.57
N LEU A 881 19.50 27.45 7.75
CA LEU A 881 19.06 28.80 8.07
C LEU A 881 17.58 28.97 7.72
N SER A 882 16.84 29.67 8.57
CA SER A 882 15.42 29.98 8.33
C SER A 882 15.20 31.47 8.09
N PHE A 883 14.43 31.79 7.05
CA PHE A 883 14.08 33.15 6.64
C PHE A 883 12.56 33.32 6.59
N LYS A 884 12.11 34.53 6.84
CA LYS A 884 10.69 34.90 6.77
C LYS A 884 10.50 36.05 5.79
N PHE A 885 9.61 35.82 4.82
CA PHE A 885 9.16 36.77 3.83
C PHE A 885 7.68 37.11 4.08
N SER A 886 7.20 38.19 3.46
CA SER A 886 5.76 38.47 3.46
C SER A 886 5.03 37.52 2.50
N ASP A 887 3.72 37.39 2.70
CA ASP A 887 2.83 36.60 1.84
C ASP A 887 2.92 36.95 0.33
N ALA A 888 3.42 38.14 -0.03
CA ALA A 888 3.57 38.54 -1.43
C ALA A 888 4.62 37.72 -2.22
N TRP A 889 5.52 37.00 -1.56
CA TRP A 889 6.65 36.27 -2.17
C TRP A 889 6.25 34.84 -2.52
N LYS A 890 5.51 34.68 -3.63
CA LYS A 890 4.91 33.40 -4.01
C LYS A 890 5.63 32.64 -5.12
N LYS A 891 6.52 33.26 -5.89
CA LYS A 891 7.08 32.67 -7.12
C LYS A 891 8.48 32.11 -6.89
N LEU A 892 8.71 30.91 -7.39
CA LEU A 892 9.95 30.16 -7.24
C LEU A 892 10.56 29.84 -8.60
N LYS A 893 11.89 29.92 -8.70
CA LYS A 893 12.65 29.34 -9.80
C LYS A 893 13.97 28.79 -9.29
N TRP A 894 14.26 27.50 -9.47
CA TRP A 894 15.50 26.92 -8.94
C TRP A 894 16.19 26.03 -9.96
N TYR A 895 17.51 25.90 -9.81
CA TYR A 895 18.32 24.91 -10.51
C TYR A 895 18.77 23.84 -9.51
N GLY A 896 18.17 22.66 -9.58
CA GLY A 896 18.36 21.58 -8.62
C GLY A 896 17.44 20.42 -8.94
N ARG A 897 17.15 19.53 -7.98
CA ARG A 897 16.19 18.44 -8.22
C ARG A 897 14.75 18.90 -8.19
N GLY A 898 13.93 18.30 -9.04
CA GLY A 898 12.50 18.58 -9.13
C GLY A 898 11.78 17.75 -10.19
N PRO A 899 10.50 18.09 -10.49
CA PRO A 899 9.74 19.17 -9.86
C PRO A 899 9.13 18.80 -8.50
N TRP A 900 8.96 17.51 -8.19
CA TRP A 900 8.32 17.05 -6.96
C TRP A 900 9.26 17.04 -5.74
N GLU A 901 8.66 16.87 -4.55
CA GLU A 901 9.35 16.71 -3.26
C GLU A 901 10.35 15.55 -3.30
N ASN A 902 11.58 15.79 -2.83
CA ASN A 902 12.67 14.83 -2.79
C ASN A 902 13.63 15.11 -1.62
N TYR A 903 14.23 14.05 -1.08
CA TYR A 903 15.13 14.08 0.08
C TYR A 903 16.40 13.27 -0.20
N ALA A 904 17.41 13.40 0.67
CA ALA A 904 18.75 12.85 0.46
C ALA A 904 18.77 11.36 0.04
N ASP A 905 17.85 10.56 0.58
CA ASP A 905 17.65 9.12 0.36
C ASP A 905 16.45 8.77 -0.53
N ARG A 906 15.75 9.76 -1.11
CA ARG A 906 14.60 9.58 -2.02
C ARG A 906 14.58 10.65 -3.11
N LYS A 907 15.45 10.52 -4.11
CA LYS A 907 15.66 11.55 -5.13
C LYS A 907 16.03 11.08 -6.54
N SER A 908 16.05 9.77 -6.81
CA SER A 908 16.49 9.26 -8.12
C SER A 908 15.52 9.56 -9.25
N ALA A 909 14.23 9.71 -8.95
CA ALA A 909 13.23 10.13 -9.93
C ALA A 909 13.24 11.65 -10.18
N ALA A 910 13.70 12.46 -9.22
CA ALA A 910 13.75 13.91 -9.34
C ALA A 910 15.04 14.35 -10.05
N PHE A 911 14.91 14.85 -11.28
CA PHE A 911 16.07 15.22 -12.11
C PHE A 911 16.61 16.59 -11.75
N VAL A 912 17.92 16.76 -11.92
CA VAL A 912 18.56 18.08 -11.90
C VAL A 912 18.15 18.85 -13.15
N GLY A 913 17.54 20.02 -12.96
CA GLY A 913 17.04 20.89 -14.03
C GLY A 913 16.61 22.25 -13.50
N VAL A 914 16.24 23.17 -14.41
CA VAL A 914 15.64 24.45 -14.01
C VAL A 914 14.12 24.28 -13.92
N TYR A 915 13.56 24.57 -12.75
CA TYR A 915 12.12 24.46 -12.49
C TYR A 915 11.55 25.80 -12.03
N GLU A 916 10.28 26.03 -12.33
CA GLU A 916 9.51 27.19 -11.88
C GLU A 916 8.23 26.70 -11.18
N SER A 917 7.85 27.35 -10.08
CA SER A 917 6.67 26.96 -9.29
C SER A 917 6.13 28.11 -8.42
N THR A 918 5.13 27.81 -7.59
CA THR A 918 4.67 28.69 -6.51
C THR A 918 4.82 28.02 -5.15
N VAL A 919 4.81 28.82 -4.07
CA VAL A 919 4.84 28.35 -2.69
C VAL A 919 3.68 27.38 -2.43
N GLU A 920 2.46 27.71 -2.87
CA GLU A 920 1.29 26.84 -2.64
C GLU A 920 1.46 25.46 -3.29
N ARG A 921 2.12 25.39 -4.46
CA ARG A 921 2.40 24.12 -5.16
C ARG A 921 3.53 23.31 -4.53
N GLN A 922 4.29 23.86 -3.58
CA GLN A 922 5.32 23.11 -2.86
C GLN A 922 4.77 22.39 -1.64
N HIS A 923 3.59 22.79 -1.16
CA HIS A 923 2.91 22.09 -0.09
C HIS A 923 2.41 20.71 -0.54
N VAL A 924 2.64 19.70 0.30
CA VAL A 924 2.12 18.34 0.10
C VAL A 924 1.14 18.05 1.24
N PRO A 925 -0.15 17.81 0.94
CA PRO A 925 -1.19 17.71 1.96
C PRO A 925 -1.23 16.33 2.61
N TYR A 926 -0.17 15.96 3.32
CA TYR A 926 -0.20 14.78 4.20
C TYR A 926 -1.30 14.96 5.25
N ILE A 927 -2.13 13.92 5.47
CA ILE A 927 -3.33 14.02 6.32
C ILE A 927 -2.98 14.49 7.74
N LEU A 928 -1.93 13.89 8.31
CA LEU A 928 -1.20 14.46 9.42
C LEU A 928 -0.12 15.39 8.84
N PRO A 929 -0.16 16.71 9.10
CA PRO A 929 0.88 17.62 8.65
C PRO A 929 2.25 17.22 9.20
N VAL A 930 3.24 17.13 8.31
CA VAL A 930 4.63 16.74 8.62
C VAL A 930 5.60 17.53 7.74
N GLU A 931 6.91 17.36 7.95
CA GLU A 931 7.95 17.84 7.03
C GLU A 931 7.63 17.43 5.58
N CYS A 932 7.62 18.40 4.66
CA CYS A 932 7.27 18.18 3.26
C CYS A 932 7.88 19.23 2.31
N GLY A 933 7.72 19.05 1.00
CA GLY A 933 8.07 20.04 -0.02
C GLY A 933 9.56 20.14 -0.39
N GLY A 934 10.45 19.47 0.34
CA GLY A 934 11.91 19.56 0.19
C GLY A 934 12.44 19.33 -1.23
N LYS A 935 13.54 20.03 -1.56
CA LYS A 935 14.32 19.90 -2.81
C LYS A 935 15.81 19.72 -2.51
N GLU A 936 16.40 18.64 -2.99
CA GLU A 936 17.83 18.36 -2.85
C GLU A 936 18.69 18.87 -4.02
N ASP A 937 19.99 18.85 -3.78
CA ASP A 937 21.05 19.17 -4.74
C ASP A 937 20.81 20.53 -5.45
N VAL A 938 20.37 21.57 -4.73
CA VAL A 938 20.05 22.87 -5.33
C VAL A 938 21.31 23.73 -5.45
N ARG A 939 21.53 24.32 -6.63
CA ARG A 939 22.64 25.23 -6.94
C ARG A 939 22.25 26.68 -6.65
N TYR A 940 21.07 27.08 -7.11
CA TYR A 940 20.48 28.38 -6.84
C TYR A 940 18.95 28.32 -6.80
N LEU A 941 18.36 29.28 -6.10
CA LEU A 941 16.92 29.50 -5.99
C LEU A 941 16.64 31.01 -6.15
N TYR A 942 15.71 31.37 -7.02
CA TYR A 942 15.07 32.67 -7.07
C TYR A 942 13.73 32.58 -6.35
N LEU A 943 13.48 33.53 -5.46
CA LEU A 943 12.19 33.76 -4.83
C LEU A 943 11.76 35.18 -5.20
N SER A 944 10.53 35.35 -5.68
CA SER A 944 10.05 36.66 -6.11
C SER A 944 8.62 36.96 -5.70
N SER A 945 8.37 38.25 -5.48
CA SER A 945 7.04 38.86 -5.46
C SER A 945 6.73 39.44 -6.85
N ASN A 946 5.74 40.33 -6.95
CA ASN A 946 5.49 41.06 -8.20
C ASN A 946 6.46 42.23 -8.43
N GLU A 947 7.19 42.67 -7.41
CA GLU A 947 8.03 43.88 -7.48
C GLU A 947 9.48 43.69 -7.00
N GLN A 948 9.78 42.56 -6.39
CA GLN A 948 11.06 42.28 -5.74
C GLN A 948 11.46 40.83 -6.00
N GLU A 949 12.75 40.58 -6.15
CA GLU A 949 13.31 39.25 -6.34
C GLU A 949 14.60 39.11 -5.53
N VAL A 950 14.81 37.92 -4.98
CA VAL A 950 16.08 37.52 -4.37
C VAL A 950 16.59 36.27 -5.04
N LYS A 951 17.91 36.15 -5.11
CA LYS A 951 18.60 34.93 -5.53
C LYS A 951 19.39 34.38 -4.36
N VAL A 952 19.12 33.14 -4.02
CA VAL A 952 19.86 32.33 -3.05
C VAL A 952 20.82 31.43 -3.81
N SER A 953 22.07 31.37 -3.38
CA SER A 953 23.08 30.45 -3.92
C SER A 953 24.03 29.98 -2.82
N ALA A 954 24.69 28.84 -3.01
CA ALA A 954 25.72 28.36 -2.10
C ALA A 954 26.97 27.93 -2.86
N ALA A 955 28.11 27.92 -2.18
CA ALA A 955 29.37 27.43 -2.77
C ALA A 955 29.30 25.92 -3.12
N GLY A 956 28.46 25.16 -2.41
CA GLY A 956 28.08 23.79 -2.74
C GLY A 956 26.62 23.69 -3.14
N HIS A 957 26.06 22.49 -3.07
CA HIS A 957 24.61 22.31 -3.15
C HIS A 957 23.97 22.52 -1.78
N PHE A 958 22.69 22.90 -1.79
CA PHE A 958 21.86 23.03 -0.60
C PHE A 958 20.51 22.33 -0.80
N HIS A 959 19.85 22.04 0.30
CA HIS A 959 18.45 21.64 0.34
C HIS A 959 17.58 22.88 0.66
N PHE A 960 16.38 22.97 0.09
CA PHE A 960 15.40 23.94 0.59
C PHE A 960 13.99 23.36 0.66
N ASP A 961 13.21 23.90 1.59
CA ASP A 961 11.76 23.82 1.66
C ASP A 961 11.17 25.22 1.85
N ILE A 962 9.92 25.41 1.46
CA ILE A 962 9.25 26.70 1.55
C ILE A 962 7.74 26.54 1.76
N HIS A 963 7.23 27.21 2.80
CA HIS A 963 5.86 27.01 3.28
C HIS A 963 5.18 28.33 3.63
N GLU A 964 3.85 28.32 3.65
CA GLU A 964 3.06 29.42 4.19
C GLU A 964 3.04 29.38 5.73
N HIS A 965 3.17 28.20 6.33
CA HIS A 965 3.12 28.01 7.77
C HIS A 965 4.49 27.72 8.36
N SER A 966 4.67 28.05 9.64
CA SER A 966 5.93 27.80 10.35
C SER A 966 6.09 26.32 10.70
N ILE A 967 7.32 25.90 10.98
CA ILE A 967 7.62 24.55 11.48
C ILE A 967 6.79 24.23 12.74
N GLU A 968 6.65 25.19 13.66
CA GLU A 968 5.83 25.05 14.87
C GLU A 968 4.35 24.81 14.55
N GLN A 969 3.80 25.42 13.49
CA GLN A 969 2.41 25.18 13.09
C GLN A 969 2.22 23.76 12.54
N TYR A 970 3.15 23.27 11.71
CA TYR A 970 3.13 21.88 11.24
C TYR A 970 3.25 20.89 12.41
N ASP A 971 4.17 21.12 13.34
CA ASP A 971 4.44 20.22 14.47
C ASP A 971 3.27 20.11 15.46
N ASN A 972 2.43 21.15 15.55
CA ASN A 972 1.30 21.19 16.49
C ASN A 972 -0.05 20.77 15.85
N ALA A 973 -0.13 20.64 14.53
CA ALA A 973 -1.38 20.36 13.83
C ALA A 973 -1.63 18.85 13.71
N ALA A 974 -2.82 18.39 14.11
CA ALA A 974 -3.26 17.02 13.85
C ALA A 974 -3.89 16.86 12.46
N TYR A 975 -4.37 17.96 11.89
CA TYR A 975 -4.98 18.02 10.57
C TYR A 975 -4.63 19.31 9.84
N GLU A 976 -4.69 19.27 8.52
CA GLU A 976 -4.43 20.39 7.62
C GLU A 976 -5.18 21.70 7.97
N ASP A 977 -6.46 21.60 8.37
CA ASP A 977 -7.30 22.74 8.75
C ASP A 977 -6.88 23.41 10.07
N GLU A 978 -5.98 22.78 10.83
CA GLU A 978 -5.46 23.30 12.10
C GLU A 978 -4.18 24.14 11.93
N LEU A 979 -3.55 24.13 10.74
CA LEU A 979 -2.38 24.97 10.43
C LEU A 979 -2.72 26.47 10.56
N GLY A 980 -3.98 26.85 10.36
CA GLY A 980 -4.48 28.21 10.48
C GLY A 980 -4.14 29.11 9.28
N ASN A 981 -4.37 30.41 9.42
CA ASN A 981 -3.98 31.39 8.40
C ASN A 981 -2.54 31.86 8.62
N SER A 982 -1.84 32.19 7.54
CA SER A 982 -0.52 32.82 7.61
C SER A 982 -0.42 34.02 6.67
N ASP A 983 0.19 35.10 7.16
CA ASP A 983 0.51 36.29 6.37
C ASP A 983 2.00 36.30 5.95
N SER A 984 2.64 35.13 5.91
CA SER A 984 4.08 35.00 5.77
C SER A 984 4.47 33.78 4.93
N VAL A 985 5.69 33.83 4.41
CA VAL A 985 6.33 32.70 3.71
C VAL A 985 7.62 32.38 4.45
N PHE A 986 7.80 31.13 4.83
CA PHE A 986 8.96 30.61 5.54
C PHE A 986 9.84 29.84 4.57
N LEU A 987 11.06 30.31 4.35
CA LEU A 987 12.06 29.65 3.51
C LEU A 987 13.16 29.07 4.40
N ASN A 988 13.36 27.76 4.33
CA ASN A 988 14.45 27.08 5.00
C ASN A 988 15.52 26.67 3.98
N ILE A 989 16.78 27.00 4.26
CA ILE A 989 17.92 26.69 3.40
C ILE A 989 18.94 25.89 4.21
N ASP A 990 19.12 24.64 3.83
CA ASP A 990 19.98 23.71 4.54
C ASP A 990 21.25 23.38 3.79
N TYR A 991 22.35 23.37 4.53
CA TYR A 991 23.55 22.70 4.05
C TYR A 991 23.36 21.18 3.99
N LYS A 992 22.65 20.63 4.97
CA LYS A 992 22.26 19.22 5.02
C LYS A 992 20.90 19.06 5.68
N HIS A 993 20.08 18.23 5.07
CA HIS A 993 18.85 17.70 5.63
C HIS A 993 19.02 16.18 5.81
N ALA A 994 18.60 15.62 6.94
CA ALA A 994 18.64 14.18 7.13
C ALA A 994 17.68 13.47 6.17
N GLY A 995 17.99 12.21 5.85
CA GLY A 995 17.09 11.35 5.10
C GLY A 995 15.72 11.18 5.77
N LEU A 996 14.80 10.53 5.06
CA LEU A 996 13.51 10.14 5.58
C LEU A 996 13.55 8.78 6.29
N GLY A 997 14.40 7.87 5.84
CA GLY A 997 14.28 6.46 6.21
C GLY A 997 13.00 5.85 5.64
N GLY A 998 12.51 4.78 6.26
CA GLY A 998 11.31 4.06 5.82
C GLY A 998 11.49 2.56 5.63
N ASP A 999 12.57 1.97 6.15
CA ASP A 999 12.69 0.51 6.21
C ASP A 999 11.58 -0.08 7.09
N THR A 1000 11.23 0.57 8.21
CA THR A 1000 10.15 0.26 9.16
C THR A 1000 9.48 1.55 9.67
N GLY A 1001 8.39 1.44 10.45
CA GLY A 1001 7.76 2.56 11.15
C GLY A 1001 8.03 2.63 12.65
N TRP A 1002 8.93 1.82 13.21
CA TRP A 1002 9.08 1.67 14.67
C TRP A 1002 10.52 1.52 15.15
N THR A 1003 11.50 1.57 14.25
CA THR A 1003 12.92 1.62 14.58
C THR A 1003 13.59 2.77 13.86
N LYS A 1004 14.67 3.28 14.45
CA LYS A 1004 15.53 4.29 13.82
C LYS A 1004 16.24 3.68 12.61
N ASN A 1005 15.87 4.10 11.41
CA ASN A 1005 16.26 3.43 10.17
C ASN A 1005 16.69 4.37 9.03
N ILE A 1006 17.07 5.63 9.32
CA ILE A 1006 17.77 6.47 8.34
C ILE A 1006 19.16 5.86 8.12
N HIS A 1007 19.50 5.41 6.90
CA HIS A 1007 20.79 4.76 6.66
C HIS A 1007 21.96 5.73 6.88
N ASP A 1008 23.09 5.19 7.34
CA ASP A 1008 24.31 5.91 7.72
C ASP A 1008 24.75 7.07 6.79
N PRO A 1009 24.73 6.93 5.44
CA PRO A 1009 25.12 8.01 4.52
C PRO A 1009 24.20 9.24 4.56
N TYR A 1010 22.98 9.09 5.07
CA TYR A 1010 21.93 10.11 5.07
C TYR A 1010 21.70 10.70 6.47
N GLN A 1011 22.53 10.34 7.44
CA GLN A 1011 22.52 10.90 8.79
C GLN A 1011 23.44 12.12 8.93
N ILE A 1012 23.02 13.08 9.77
CA ILE A 1012 23.80 14.23 10.21
C ILE A 1012 24.40 13.91 11.59
N LYS A 1013 25.52 13.18 11.59
CA LYS A 1013 26.23 12.73 12.79
C LYS A 1013 26.99 13.87 13.49
N LYS A 1014 27.57 13.59 14.66
CA LYS A 1014 28.51 14.51 15.33
C LYS A 1014 29.66 14.88 14.40
N GLY A 1015 30.04 16.15 14.40
CA GLY A 1015 31.09 16.65 13.51
C GLY A 1015 31.11 18.16 13.38
N ILE A 1016 31.98 18.63 12.49
CA ILE A 1016 32.10 20.04 12.12
C ILE A 1016 31.55 20.19 10.70
N TYR A 1017 30.60 21.10 10.55
CA TYR A 1017 29.95 21.42 9.28
C TYR A 1017 30.24 22.88 8.95
N VAL A 1018 30.75 23.13 7.75
CA VAL A 1018 31.09 24.48 7.27
C VAL A 1018 30.40 24.71 5.95
N TYR A 1019 29.66 25.80 5.86
CA TYR A 1019 28.91 26.15 4.66
C TYR A 1019 28.75 27.65 4.52
N THR A 1020 28.51 28.08 3.29
CA THR A 1020 28.26 29.48 2.93
C THR A 1020 27.03 29.56 2.04
N VAL A 1021 26.10 30.43 2.41
CA VAL A 1021 24.91 30.79 1.62
C VAL A 1021 24.96 32.28 1.32
N THR A 1022 24.64 32.66 0.09
CA THR A 1022 24.54 34.05 -0.33
C THR A 1022 23.12 34.35 -0.77
N ILE A 1023 22.57 35.47 -0.29
CA ILE A 1023 21.28 36.02 -0.70
C ILE A 1023 21.53 37.34 -1.39
N GLU A 1024 21.36 37.36 -2.71
CA GLU A 1024 21.52 38.53 -3.58
C GLU A 1024 20.15 39.19 -3.78
N ILE A 1025 20.10 40.51 -3.73
CA ILE A 1025 18.89 41.26 -4.08
C ILE A 1025 18.95 41.53 -5.59
N ILE A 1026 17.92 41.13 -6.33
CA ILE A 1026 17.82 41.34 -7.78
C ILE A 1026 16.92 42.56 -8.03
N SER A 1027 17.45 43.56 -8.75
CA SER A 1027 16.80 44.85 -9.02
C SER A 1027 16.41 45.03 -10.47
#